data_AF-A0A949PFA0-F1
#
_entry.id   AF-A0A949PFA0-F1
#
_cell.length_a   1.000
_cell.length_b   1.000
_cell.length_c   1.000
_cell.angle_alpha   90.00
_cell.angle_beta   90.00
_cell.angle_gamma   90.00
#
_symmetry.space_group_name_H-M   'P 1'
#
loop_
_entity.id
_entity.type
_entity.pdbx_description
1 polymer ?
#
loop_
_entity_poly.entity_id
_entity_poly.type
_entity_poly.pdbx_seq_one_letter_code
_entity_poly.pdbx_strand_id
1 'polypeptide(L)'
;MTEEALEIERKEIAKQYKKLLKISYRDLTKEDKKLIRSAFDVAVDAHKEQRRKSGEAYIFHPIAVAKIVASEIGLDATSIAAALLHDVVEDTSYTLADIEQLFGETVARIVDGLTKISSMSADKDVSLQAENFRKMLLTLNEDVRVIIIKIADRLHNMQTMDSMPPHKQVKIASETLYIYAPLAHRIGMYNIKTELENLSLKYTEPDVYQDIFSKIKDSKEEQDAYIKSFTKIIKNTLDEEKLDYDIKGRPKSIFSIRRKLLAQSITFDEVYDKFAVRIIYRSEEENEKFVAWKIYSIVTDHFRPNPTRLRDWISSPKSTGYEALHITVMGPQGRWVEVQIRSERMNEIAEKGFAAHYKYKNKAKEKIDDGLDAWLNKLQETLESQEINAVDFVEEFKLNLYAKEIFVFSPKGDLYSLAKGATALDFAFHVHTEVGLHTRGTKVNGKLVPLSHQLKSGDQVEIITSNKAKPSGNWLDYATTGRARSKIKNALKEDEKTIAQDGKVILARKLKSLKITLDEKTINQLVVYFKLKTSLDLYFRIGSGLIDNPKLKEFATSRNNAFISFFKNRIRKPNNPEDVNKEEITEKYDQIVFGKEEETLDYKISACCNPIPGDPVFGFTTVSEGIKVHKKNCPNALQLQSNYSYRILKAKWIDSTQ
;
A
#
# COMPACT_ATOMS: atom_id res chain seq x y z
N MET A 1 39.00 24.27 -4.82
CA MET A 1 39.58 23.03 -5.41
C MET A 1 40.72 23.43 -6.31
N THR A 2 41.85 22.73 -6.28
CA THR A 2 42.97 22.96 -7.21
C THR A 2 42.56 22.58 -8.64
N GLU A 3 43.17 23.19 -9.66
CA GLU A 3 42.90 22.86 -11.07
C GLU A 3 43.16 21.37 -11.38
N GLU A 4 44.17 20.79 -10.73
CA GLU A 4 44.48 19.37 -10.82
C GLU A 4 43.34 18.47 -10.31
N ALA A 5 42.67 18.87 -9.22
CA ALA A 5 41.53 18.11 -8.67
C ALA A 5 40.31 18.15 -9.61
N LEU A 6 40.07 19.29 -10.27
CA LEU A 6 39.02 19.42 -11.28
C LEU A 6 39.31 18.57 -12.52
N GLU A 7 40.57 18.44 -12.92
CA GLU A 7 40.96 17.63 -14.07
C GLU A 7 40.80 16.12 -13.79
N ILE A 8 41.15 15.68 -12.58
CA ILE A 8 40.91 14.30 -12.12
C ILE A 8 39.40 14.01 -12.08
N GLU A 9 38.60 14.94 -11.53
CA GLU A 9 37.14 14.81 -11.47
C GLU A 9 36.52 14.69 -12.88
N ARG A 10 36.96 15.51 -13.84
CA ARG A 10 36.52 15.42 -15.25
C ARG A 10 36.88 14.08 -15.89
N LYS A 11 38.08 13.55 -15.63
CA LYS A 11 38.52 12.23 -16.10
C LYS A 11 37.65 11.12 -15.52
N GLU A 12 37.31 11.21 -14.24
CA GLU A 12 36.42 10.27 -13.55
C GLU A 12 35.01 10.31 -14.15
N ILE A 13 34.43 11.50 -14.33
CA ILE A 13 33.11 11.71 -14.97
C ILE A 13 33.07 11.06 -16.37
N ALA A 14 34.08 11.31 -17.20
CA ALA A 14 34.17 10.73 -18.54
C ALA A 14 34.29 9.19 -18.51
N LYS A 15 35.02 8.64 -17.54
CA LYS A 15 35.13 7.19 -17.33
C LYS A 15 33.78 6.59 -16.93
N GLN A 16 33.05 7.24 -16.03
CA GLN A 16 31.74 6.79 -15.58
C GLN A 16 30.70 6.82 -16.73
N TYR A 17 30.74 7.84 -17.59
CA TYR A 17 29.92 7.91 -18.81
C TYR A 17 30.24 6.81 -19.81
N LYS A 18 31.53 6.55 -20.09
CA LYS A 18 31.94 5.43 -20.96
C LYS A 18 31.46 4.09 -20.40
N LYS A 19 31.44 3.94 -19.07
CA LYS A 19 30.92 2.74 -18.41
C LYS A 19 29.41 2.60 -18.63
N LEU A 20 28.64 3.68 -18.50
CA LEU A 20 27.19 3.70 -18.77
C LEU A 20 26.88 3.17 -20.18
N LEU A 21 27.58 3.65 -21.21
CA LEU A 21 27.38 3.22 -22.59
C LEU A 21 27.73 1.75 -22.84
N LYS A 22 28.68 1.18 -22.07
CA LYS A 22 29.10 -0.23 -22.18
C LYS A 22 28.20 -1.20 -21.41
N ILE A 23 27.61 -0.73 -20.31
CA ILE A 23 26.79 -1.55 -19.43
C ILE A 23 25.36 -1.72 -19.98
N SER A 24 24.92 -0.82 -20.86
CA SER A 24 23.59 -0.93 -21.49
C SER A 24 23.37 -2.33 -22.06
N TYR A 25 22.36 -2.99 -21.52
CA TYR A 25 21.97 -4.35 -21.91
C TYR A 25 21.30 -4.40 -23.30
N ARG A 26 20.84 -3.26 -23.81
CA ARG A 26 20.30 -3.12 -25.17
C ARG A 26 21.39 -2.63 -26.12
N ASP A 27 21.34 -3.13 -27.36
CA ASP A 27 22.13 -2.59 -28.47
C ASP A 27 21.68 -1.17 -28.77
N LEU A 28 22.46 -0.19 -28.29
CA LEU A 28 22.20 1.23 -28.53
C LEU A 28 22.60 1.60 -29.96
N THR A 29 21.65 2.14 -30.72
CA THR A 29 21.90 2.68 -32.06
C THR A 29 22.81 3.92 -31.98
N LYS A 30 23.28 4.41 -33.14
CA LYS A 30 24.06 5.66 -33.20
C LYS A 30 23.23 6.85 -32.72
N GLU A 31 21.93 6.86 -33.01
CA GLU A 31 21.00 7.92 -32.60
C GLU A 31 20.76 7.89 -31.09
N ASP A 32 20.56 6.71 -30.52
CA ASP A 32 20.43 6.52 -29.06
C ASP A 32 21.65 7.04 -28.30
N LYS A 33 22.85 6.71 -28.80
CA LYS A 33 24.10 7.19 -28.20
C LYS A 33 24.23 8.71 -28.27
N LYS A 34 23.75 9.33 -29.36
CA LYS A 34 23.72 10.78 -29.52
C LYS A 34 22.75 11.43 -28.54
N LEU A 35 21.55 10.87 -28.37
CA LEU A 35 20.56 11.34 -27.40
C LEU A 35 21.13 11.30 -25.97
N ILE A 36 21.66 10.16 -25.56
CA ILE A 36 22.27 9.97 -24.23
C ILE A 36 23.45 10.92 -24.04
N ARG A 37 24.24 11.17 -25.09
CA ARG A 37 25.34 12.13 -25.05
C ARG A 37 24.86 13.55 -24.80
N SER A 38 23.87 14.01 -25.56
CA SER A 38 23.29 15.34 -25.38
C SER A 38 22.71 15.52 -23.97
N ALA A 39 22.00 14.51 -23.45
CA ALA A 39 21.44 14.55 -22.09
C ALA A 39 22.53 14.60 -21.02
N PHE A 40 23.61 13.85 -21.21
CA PHE A 40 24.77 13.88 -20.33
C PHE A 40 25.46 15.24 -20.34
N ASP A 41 25.68 15.83 -21.51
CA ASP A 41 26.35 17.12 -21.62
C ASP A 41 25.51 18.23 -20.96
N VAL A 42 24.18 18.22 -21.11
CA VAL A 42 23.26 19.14 -20.41
C VAL A 42 23.31 18.92 -18.90
N ALA A 43 23.24 17.68 -18.41
CA ALA A 43 23.28 17.41 -16.97
C ALA A 43 24.61 17.82 -16.33
N VAL A 44 25.74 17.63 -17.04
CA VAL A 44 27.07 18.07 -16.58
C VAL A 44 27.14 19.59 -16.47
N ASP A 45 26.58 20.30 -17.45
CA ASP A 45 26.58 21.77 -17.45
C ASP A 45 25.67 22.32 -16.35
N ALA A 46 24.44 21.79 -16.26
CA ALA A 46 23.44 22.18 -15.28
C ALA A 46 23.95 22.03 -13.83
N HIS A 47 24.62 20.92 -13.51
CA HIS A 47 25.10 20.61 -12.16
C HIS A 47 26.58 20.95 -11.92
N LYS A 48 27.20 21.77 -12.78
CA LYS A 48 28.65 22.07 -12.75
C LYS A 48 29.14 22.63 -11.42
N GLU A 49 28.36 23.54 -10.84
CA GLU A 49 28.68 24.21 -9.57
C GLU A 49 28.08 23.52 -8.35
N GLN A 50 27.19 22.54 -8.55
CA GLN A 50 26.52 21.83 -7.48
C GLN A 50 27.39 20.72 -6.88
N ARG A 51 27.31 20.56 -5.56
CA ARG A 51 28.04 19.54 -4.80
C ARG A 51 27.12 18.82 -3.82
N ARG A 52 27.36 17.53 -3.60
CA ARG A 52 26.67 16.75 -2.56
C ARG A 52 27.21 17.08 -1.17
N LYS A 53 26.47 16.66 -0.13
CA LYS A 53 26.90 16.80 1.28
C LYS A 53 28.18 16.03 1.61
N SER A 54 28.49 14.99 0.84
CA SER A 54 29.76 14.25 0.90
C SER A 54 30.94 15.03 0.33
N GLY A 55 30.70 16.12 -0.42
CA GLY A 55 31.72 16.91 -1.12
C GLY A 55 31.94 16.53 -2.59
N GLU A 56 31.33 15.44 -3.08
CA GLU A 56 31.44 14.99 -4.47
C GLU A 56 30.60 15.83 -5.45
N ALA A 57 31.01 15.89 -6.74
CA ALA A 57 30.19 16.48 -7.79
C ALA A 57 28.80 15.86 -7.88
N TYR A 58 27.77 16.71 -7.96
CA TYR A 58 26.38 16.24 -7.99
C TYR A 58 26.10 15.31 -9.17
N ILE A 59 26.75 15.56 -10.31
CA ILE A 59 26.60 14.78 -11.55
C ILE A 59 26.87 13.28 -11.41
N PHE A 60 27.66 12.84 -10.41
CA PHE A 60 27.86 11.41 -10.16
C PHE A 60 26.55 10.70 -9.84
N HIS A 61 25.59 11.39 -9.23
CA HIS A 61 24.29 10.83 -8.91
C HIS A 61 23.43 10.55 -10.15
N PRO A 62 23.10 11.53 -11.02
CA PRO A 62 22.36 11.24 -12.25
C PRO A 62 23.03 10.17 -13.11
N ILE A 63 24.37 10.14 -13.18
CA ILE A 63 25.10 9.08 -13.89
C ILE A 63 24.87 7.71 -13.25
N ALA A 64 24.88 7.62 -11.91
CA ALA A 64 24.65 6.37 -11.20
C ALA A 64 23.20 5.88 -11.35
N VAL A 65 22.22 6.78 -11.27
CA VAL A 65 20.81 6.47 -11.53
C VAL A 65 20.62 5.95 -12.96
N ALA A 66 21.21 6.64 -13.95
CA ALA A 66 21.18 6.21 -15.34
C ALA A 66 21.83 4.83 -15.54
N LYS A 67 22.89 4.50 -14.79
CA LYS A 67 23.50 3.17 -14.83
C LYS A 67 22.57 2.10 -14.27
N ILE A 68 21.91 2.34 -13.13
CA ILE A 68 20.94 1.39 -12.57
C ILE A 68 19.82 1.15 -13.58
N VAL A 69 19.32 2.22 -14.20
CA VAL A 69 18.29 2.15 -15.26
C VAL A 69 18.78 1.36 -16.49
N ALA A 70 20.04 1.54 -16.89
CA ALA A 70 20.62 0.84 -18.05
C ALA A 70 21.00 -0.62 -17.77
N SER A 71 21.46 -0.94 -16.54
CA SER A 71 22.04 -2.24 -16.17
C SER A 71 21.02 -3.18 -15.55
N GLU A 72 20.41 -2.76 -14.44
CA GLU A 72 19.52 -3.58 -13.62
C GLU A 72 18.14 -3.68 -14.25
N ILE A 73 17.71 -2.59 -14.89
CA ILE A 73 16.36 -2.45 -15.42
C ILE A 73 16.35 -2.73 -16.92
N GLY A 74 17.26 -2.12 -17.68
CA GLY A 74 17.38 -2.35 -19.13
C GLY A 74 16.36 -1.57 -19.96
N LEU A 75 16.04 -0.34 -19.54
CA LEU A 75 15.18 0.57 -20.30
C LEU A 75 15.87 1.12 -21.57
N ASP A 76 15.09 1.79 -22.41
CA ASP A 76 15.51 2.39 -23.66
C ASP A 76 16.29 3.70 -23.48
N ALA A 77 16.85 4.22 -24.57
CA ALA A 77 17.67 5.42 -24.56
C ALA A 77 16.92 6.67 -24.04
N THR A 78 15.60 6.75 -24.26
CA THR A 78 14.78 7.85 -23.74
C THR A 78 14.72 7.84 -22.22
N SER A 79 14.55 6.67 -21.61
CA SER A 79 14.56 6.51 -20.15
C SER A 79 15.93 6.79 -19.54
N ILE A 80 17.01 6.39 -20.22
CA ILE A 80 18.39 6.69 -19.78
C ILE A 80 18.64 8.19 -19.84
N ALA A 81 18.19 8.87 -20.91
CA ALA A 81 18.28 10.32 -21.04
C ALA A 81 17.47 11.02 -19.93
N ALA A 82 16.23 10.62 -19.69
CA ALA A 82 15.40 11.16 -18.62
C ALA A 82 16.02 10.94 -17.23
N ALA A 83 16.65 9.78 -16.98
CA ALA A 83 17.36 9.51 -15.73
C ALA A 83 18.60 10.41 -15.52
N LEU A 84 19.28 10.81 -16.60
CA LEU A 84 20.37 11.80 -16.51
C LEU A 84 19.85 13.21 -16.22
N LEU A 85 18.62 13.52 -16.65
CA LEU A 85 18.01 14.85 -16.55
C LEU A 85 17.05 15.01 -15.35
N HIS A 86 16.83 13.97 -14.55
CA HIS A 86 15.72 13.92 -13.60
C HIS A 86 15.71 15.04 -12.55
N ASP A 87 16.89 15.50 -12.10
CA ASP A 87 17.05 16.59 -11.14
C ASP A 87 17.41 17.93 -11.80
N VAL A 88 17.61 17.96 -13.12
CA VAL A 88 18.07 19.17 -13.83
C VAL A 88 17.04 20.29 -13.69
N VAL A 89 15.75 19.98 -13.85
CA VAL A 89 14.68 20.98 -13.78
C VAL A 89 14.43 21.46 -12.34
N GLU A 90 14.71 20.63 -11.34
CA GLU A 90 14.47 20.99 -9.93
C GLU A 90 15.58 21.86 -9.34
N ASP A 91 16.83 21.53 -9.67
CA ASP A 91 18.01 22.11 -9.02
C ASP A 91 18.66 23.25 -9.81
N THR A 92 18.22 23.50 -11.04
CA THR A 92 18.92 24.41 -11.97
C THR A 92 17.96 25.37 -12.69
N SER A 93 18.49 26.26 -13.52
CA SER A 93 17.70 27.25 -14.26
C SER A 93 16.95 26.70 -15.47
N TYR A 94 17.15 25.43 -15.84
CA TYR A 94 16.48 24.80 -16.97
C TYR A 94 14.99 24.58 -16.69
N THR A 95 14.15 24.89 -17.68
CA THR A 95 12.69 24.71 -17.60
C THR A 95 12.23 23.44 -18.33
N LEU A 96 11.01 22.97 -18.04
CA LEU A 96 10.42 21.85 -18.78
C LEU A 96 10.29 22.14 -20.28
N ALA A 97 10.04 23.39 -20.67
CA ALA A 97 9.96 23.79 -22.07
C ALA A 97 11.32 23.64 -22.77
N ASP A 98 12.42 23.94 -22.08
CA ASP A 98 13.77 23.74 -22.61
C ASP A 98 14.07 22.24 -22.84
N ILE A 99 13.67 21.40 -21.89
CA ILE A 99 13.81 19.93 -22.01
C ILE A 99 12.99 19.40 -23.19
N GLU A 100 11.76 19.89 -23.37
CA GLU A 100 10.91 19.52 -24.49
C GLU A 100 11.53 19.93 -25.84
N GLN A 101 12.07 21.14 -25.94
CA GLN A 101 12.70 21.61 -27.16
C GLN A 101 13.98 20.82 -27.52
N LEU A 102 14.77 20.43 -26.51
CA LEU A 102 16.06 19.75 -26.70
C LEU A 102 15.92 18.24 -26.92
N PHE A 103 14.96 17.59 -26.25
CA PHE A 103 14.86 16.13 -26.17
C PHE A 103 13.49 15.57 -26.60
N GLY A 104 12.51 16.43 -26.87
CA GLY A 104 11.17 16.08 -27.30
C GLY A 104 10.19 15.86 -26.13
N GLU A 105 8.90 15.82 -26.49
CA GLU A 105 7.76 15.71 -25.57
C GLU A 105 7.85 14.49 -24.64
N THR A 106 8.35 13.35 -25.14
CA THR A 106 8.39 12.11 -24.33
C THR A 106 9.36 12.22 -23.16
N VAL A 107 10.54 12.80 -23.37
CA VAL A 107 11.53 12.98 -22.29
C VAL A 107 11.04 14.04 -21.31
N ALA A 108 10.49 15.15 -21.82
CA ALA A 108 9.92 16.21 -20.98
C ALA A 108 8.80 15.71 -20.07
N ARG A 109 7.88 14.88 -20.60
CA ARG A 109 6.80 14.28 -19.81
C ARG A 109 7.32 13.39 -18.67
N ILE A 110 8.35 12.59 -18.93
CA ILE A 110 8.96 11.74 -17.89
C ILE A 110 9.63 12.60 -16.81
N VAL A 111 10.39 13.63 -17.22
CA VAL A 111 11.06 14.55 -16.28
C VAL A 111 10.03 15.33 -15.46
N ASP A 112 8.97 15.86 -16.08
CA ASP A 112 7.85 16.51 -15.39
C ASP A 112 7.22 15.58 -14.33
N GLY A 113 6.93 14.33 -14.70
CA GLY A 113 6.44 13.32 -13.76
C GLY A 113 7.38 13.10 -12.56
N LEU A 114 8.69 13.09 -12.78
CA LEU A 114 9.69 12.93 -11.72
C LEU A 114 9.75 14.16 -10.79
N THR A 115 9.71 15.37 -11.35
CA THR A 115 9.77 16.61 -10.56
C THR A 115 8.53 16.83 -9.68
N LYS A 116 7.35 16.46 -10.18
CA LYS A 116 6.11 16.48 -9.40
C LYS A 116 6.19 15.58 -8.16
N ILE A 117 6.94 14.48 -8.21
CA ILE A 117 7.08 13.56 -7.06
C ILE A 117 8.06 14.12 -6.03
N SER A 118 9.17 14.73 -6.46
CA SER A 118 10.25 15.19 -5.59
C SER A 118 9.91 16.46 -4.81
N SER A 119 9.34 17.47 -5.48
CA SER A 119 8.94 18.77 -4.90
C SER A 119 7.95 18.69 -3.73
N MET A 120 7.30 17.54 -3.54
CA MET A 120 6.22 17.36 -2.57
C MET A 120 6.68 16.82 -1.19
N SER A 121 7.96 16.45 -1.03
CA SER A 121 8.48 15.70 0.13
C SER A 121 8.74 16.53 1.42
N ALA A 122 8.37 17.81 1.45
CA ALA A 122 8.93 18.77 2.40
C ALA A 122 8.23 18.91 3.77
N ASP A 123 6.98 18.49 3.96
CA ASP A 123 6.21 18.87 5.17
C ASP A 123 5.73 17.74 6.10
N LYS A 124 5.46 18.14 7.36
CA LYS A 124 5.31 17.26 8.54
C LYS A 124 3.93 16.60 8.73
N ASP A 125 2.94 16.93 7.90
CA ASP A 125 1.58 16.40 8.08
C ASP A 125 1.38 15.04 7.39
N VAL A 126 0.88 14.05 8.15
CA VAL A 126 0.57 12.69 7.68
C VAL A 126 -0.46 12.70 6.54
N SER A 127 -1.40 13.66 6.57
CA SER A 127 -2.38 13.86 5.49
C SER A 127 -1.72 14.29 4.19
N LEU A 128 -0.70 15.16 4.26
CA LEU A 128 0.05 15.60 3.08
C LEU A 128 0.90 14.46 2.51
N GLN A 129 1.51 13.62 3.34
CA GLN A 129 2.24 12.44 2.85
C GLN A 129 1.33 11.47 2.09
N ALA A 130 0.10 11.28 2.57
CA ALA A 130 -0.91 10.47 1.91
C ALA A 130 -1.35 11.09 0.57
N GLU A 131 -1.50 12.42 0.51
CA GLU A 131 -1.76 13.14 -0.74
C GLU A 131 -0.58 13.10 -1.71
N ASN A 132 0.65 13.22 -1.22
CA ASN A 132 1.85 13.11 -2.03
C ASN A 132 1.97 11.74 -2.66
N PHE A 133 1.68 10.70 -1.88
CA PHE A 133 1.62 9.35 -2.38
C PHE A 133 0.48 9.16 -3.38
N ARG A 134 -0.71 9.72 -3.14
CA ARG A 134 -1.82 9.72 -4.10
C ARG A 134 -1.42 10.39 -5.42
N LYS A 135 -0.75 11.54 -5.38
CA LYS A 135 -0.26 12.23 -6.59
C LYS A 135 0.86 11.45 -7.30
N MET A 136 1.79 10.87 -6.55
CA MET A 136 2.79 9.96 -7.11
C MET A 136 2.12 8.78 -7.84
N LEU A 137 1.07 8.20 -7.24
CA LEU A 137 0.30 7.11 -7.88
C LEU A 137 -0.44 7.56 -9.15
N LEU A 138 -0.93 8.81 -9.21
CA LEU A 138 -1.55 9.38 -10.41
C LEU A 138 -0.53 9.52 -11.56
N THR A 139 0.69 9.96 -11.26
CA THR A 139 1.76 10.05 -12.27
C THR A 139 2.22 8.69 -12.81
N LEU A 140 1.90 7.57 -12.13
CA LEU A 140 2.21 6.21 -12.61
C LEU A 140 1.41 5.82 -13.84
N ASN A 141 0.17 6.29 -13.94
CA ASN A 141 -0.75 5.87 -14.97
C ASN A 141 -0.38 6.47 -16.34
N GLU A 142 0.24 7.65 -16.33
CA GLU A 142 0.64 8.34 -17.56
C GLU A 142 1.88 7.68 -18.19
N ASP A 143 2.88 7.32 -17.38
CA ASP A 143 4.08 6.64 -17.87
C ASP A 143 4.79 5.85 -16.76
N VAL A 144 4.76 4.52 -16.83
CA VAL A 144 5.42 3.63 -15.87
C VAL A 144 6.94 3.85 -15.77
N ARG A 145 7.57 4.46 -16.78
CA ARG A 145 9.02 4.77 -16.73
C ARG A 145 9.36 5.76 -15.62
N VAL A 146 8.44 6.67 -15.26
CA VAL A 146 8.62 7.65 -14.18
C VAL A 146 8.91 6.95 -12.85
N ILE A 147 8.10 5.95 -12.46
CA ILE A 147 8.31 5.25 -11.19
C ILE A 147 9.54 4.35 -11.20
N ILE A 148 9.85 3.76 -12.35
CA ILE A 148 11.02 2.92 -12.49
C ILE A 148 12.28 3.76 -12.28
N ILE A 149 12.35 4.95 -12.89
CA ILE A 149 13.44 5.90 -12.67
C ILE A 149 13.45 6.39 -11.22
N LYS A 150 12.29 6.68 -10.61
CA LYS A 150 12.23 7.12 -9.20
C LYS A 150 12.67 6.03 -8.20
N ILE A 151 12.39 4.77 -8.49
CA ILE A 151 12.88 3.62 -7.70
C ILE A 151 14.40 3.50 -7.84
N ALA A 152 14.96 3.71 -9.04
CA ALA A 152 16.40 3.72 -9.28
C ALA A 152 17.10 4.88 -8.55
N ASP A 153 16.52 6.08 -8.59
CA ASP A 153 16.94 7.24 -7.80
C ASP A 153 16.95 6.89 -6.29
N ARG A 154 15.82 6.35 -5.79
CA ARG A 154 15.72 5.95 -4.37
C ARG A 154 16.76 4.90 -3.99
N LEU A 155 17.04 3.92 -4.85
CA LEU A 155 18.07 2.92 -4.61
C LEU A 155 19.45 3.55 -4.46
N HIS A 156 19.85 4.41 -5.38
CA HIS A 156 21.12 5.11 -5.30
C HIS A 156 21.22 6.01 -4.05
N ASN A 157 20.12 6.69 -3.70
CA ASN A 157 20.06 7.46 -2.47
C ASN A 157 20.29 6.58 -1.25
N MET A 158 19.62 5.42 -1.15
CA MET A 158 19.82 4.44 -0.07
C MET A 158 21.27 3.91 0.01
N GLN A 159 21.93 3.73 -1.13
CA GLN A 159 23.34 3.30 -1.22
C GLN A 159 24.32 4.38 -0.72
N THR A 160 23.95 5.66 -0.79
CA THR A 160 24.84 6.81 -0.50
C THR A 160 24.47 7.58 0.79
N MET A 161 23.58 7.03 1.63
CA MET A 161 23.10 7.71 2.85
C MET A 161 24.08 7.77 4.02
N ASP A 162 25.24 7.11 3.96
CA ASP A 162 26.17 7.00 5.10
C ASP A 162 26.61 8.37 5.67
N SER A 163 26.65 9.42 4.84
CA SER A 163 27.01 10.80 5.25
C SER A 163 25.86 11.62 5.86
N MET A 164 24.62 11.10 5.87
CA MET A 164 23.45 11.83 6.36
C MET A 164 23.25 11.71 7.88
N PRO A 165 22.56 12.67 8.52
CA PRO A 165 22.20 12.54 9.94
C PRO A 165 21.30 11.32 10.22
N PRO A 166 21.43 10.64 11.38
CA PRO A 166 20.69 9.40 11.69
C PRO A 166 19.16 9.54 11.57
N HIS A 167 18.59 10.65 12.04
CA HIS A 167 17.15 10.88 11.95
C HIS A 167 16.64 10.95 10.49
N LYS A 168 17.45 11.45 9.56
CA LYS A 168 17.09 11.47 8.12
C LYS A 168 17.26 10.10 7.50
N GLN A 169 18.30 9.36 7.87
CA GLN A 169 18.51 7.98 7.42
C GLN A 169 17.33 7.09 7.79
N VAL A 170 16.89 7.13 9.06
CA VAL A 170 15.73 6.34 9.51
C VAL A 170 14.45 6.78 8.79
N LYS A 171 14.23 8.09 8.58
CA LYS A 171 13.05 8.58 7.83
C LYS A 171 13.03 8.02 6.41
N ILE A 172 14.13 8.17 5.67
CA ILE A 172 14.23 7.72 4.27
C ILE A 172 14.18 6.19 4.16
N ALA A 173 14.83 5.47 5.08
CA ALA A 173 14.75 4.01 5.14
C ALA A 173 13.34 3.52 5.44
N SER A 174 12.63 4.18 6.36
CA SER A 174 11.24 3.85 6.68
C SER A 174 10.30 4.09 5.49
N GLU A 175 10.45 5.24 4.81
CA GLU A 175 9.72 5.55 3.58
C GLU A 175 10.02 4.53 2.48
N THR A 176 11.28 4.16 2.30
CA THR A 176 11.75 3.16 1.33
C THR A 176 11.11 1.81 1.56
N LEU A 177 11.13 1.34 2.81
CA LEU A 177 10.54 0.07 3.19
C LEU A 177 9.01 0.08 3.05
N TYR A 178 8.37 1.21 3.35
CA TYR A 178 6.92 1.35 3.36
C TYR A 178 6.32 1.50 1.96
N ILE A 179 7.00 2.20 1.06
CA ILE A 179 6.50 2.63 -0.24
C ILE A 179 7.26 1.96 -1.39
N TYR A 180 8.56 2.24 -1.49
CA TYR A 180 9.33 1.94 -2.70
C TYR A 180 9.62 0.44 -2.86
N ALA A 181 9.92 -0.28 -1.78
CA ALA A 181 10.14 -1.73 -1.85
C ALA A 181 8.88 -2.50 -2.28
N PRO A 182 7.68 -2.27 -1.71
CA PRO A 182 6.44 -2.87 -2.21
C PRO A 182 6.11 -2.53 -3.67
N LEU A 183 6.36 -1.29 -4.10
CA LEU A 183 6.16 -0.89 -5.49
C LEU A 183 7.12 -1.61 -6.44
N ALA A 184 8.40 -1.68 -6.10
CA ALA A 184 9.40 -2.45 -6.84
C ALA A 184 8.98 -3.93 -6.96
N HIS A 185 8.43 -4.51 -5.90
CA HIS A 185 7.90 -5.87 -5.93
C HIS A 185 6.73 -6.04 -6.92
N ARG A 186 5.78 -5.09 -6.94
CA ARG A 186 4.61 -5.16 -7.84
C ARG A 186 5.00 -4.99 -9.31
N ILE A 187 5.98 -4.14 -9.61
CA ILE A 187 6.54 -3.97 -10.96
C ILE A 187 7.42 -5.18 -11.37
N GLY A 188 7.72 -6.09 -10.43
CA GLY A 188 8.52 -7.29 -10.66
C GLY A 188 10.03 -7.07 -10.56
N MET A 189 10.49 -5.93 -10.05
CA MET A 189 11.90 -5.62 -9.82
C MET A 189 12.40 -6.24 -8.50
N TYR A 190 12.48 -7.57 -8.46
CA TYR A 190 12.79 -8.32 -7.23
C TYR A 190 14.20 -8.05 -6.67
N ASN A 191 15.19 -7.79 -7.52
CA ASN A 191 16.56 -7.49 -7.09
C ASN A 191 16.62 -6.14 -6.39
N ILE A 192 16.12 -5.10 -7.05
CA ILE A 192 16.03 -3.75 -6.48
C ILE A 192 15.21 -3.78 -5.19
N LYS A 193 14.06 -4.46 -5.17
CA LYS A 193 13.28 -4.66 -3.94
C LYS A 193 14.12 -5.25 -2.81
N THR A 194 14.83 -6.33 -3.08
CA THR A 194 15.64 -7.03 -2.07
C THR A 194 16.76 -6.14 -1.54
N GLU A 195 17.37 -5.34 -2.42
CA GLU A 195 18.42 -4.39 -2.06
C GLU A 195 17.87 -3.23 -1.22
N LEU A 196 16.75 -2.63 -1.63
CA LEU A 196 16.04 -1.62 -0.85
C LEU A 196 15.64 -2.14 0.54
N GLU A 197 15.13 -3.36 0.64
CA GLU A 197 14.78 -4.01 1.91
C GLU A 197 16.02 -4.19 2.82
N ASN A 198 17.14 -4.65 2.27
CA ASN A 198 18.38 -4.84 3.03
C ASN A 198 18.99 -3.50 3.48
N LEU A 199 19.07 -2.52 2.58
CA LEU A 199 19.56 -1.18 2.89
C LEU A 199 18.65 -0.51 3.92
N SER A 200 17.33 -0.68 3.83
CA SER A 200 16.41 -0.16 4.84
C SER A 200 16.72 -0.74 6.22
N LEU A 201 16.90 -2.07 6.31
CA LEU A 201 17.25 -2.72 7.57
C LEU A 201 18.59 -2.26 8.13
N LYS A 202 19.60 -2.03 7.27
CA LYS A 202 20.92 -1.49 7.66
C LYS A 202 20.78 -0.19 8.45
N TYR A 203 19.85 0.70 8.07
CA TYR A 203 19.68 2.00 8.73
C TYR A 203 18.59 2.01 9.81
N THR A 204 17.57 1.15 9.74
CA THR A 204 16.50 1.10 10.77
C THR A 204 16.92 0.29 12.00
N GLU A 205 17.61 -0.84 11.81
CA GLU A 205 18.05 -1.75 12.87
C GLU A 205 19.49 -2.23 12.61
N PRO A 206 20.51 -1.36 12.76
CA PRO A 206 21.89 -1.66 12.39
C PRO A 206 22.48 -2.85 13.16
N ASP A 207 22.19 -2.97 14.45
CA ASP A 207 22.72 -4.06 15.29
C ASP A 207 22.23 -5.43 14.81
N VAL A 208 20.94 -5.52 14.47
CA VAL A 208 20.32 -6.74 13.94
C VAL A 208 20.86 -7.07 12.54
N TYR A 209 21.07 -6.06 11.70
CA TYR A 209 21.68 -6.24 10.39
C TYR A 209 23.09 -6.82 10.51
N GLN A 210 23.92 -6.27 11.40
CA GLN A 210 25.30 -6.72 11.61
C GLN A 210 25.36 -8.14 12.20
N ASP A 211 24.51 -8.48 13.16
CA ASP A 211 24.42 -9.83 13.73
C ASP A 211 24.04 -10.89 12.69
N ILE A 212 23.05 -10.60 11.84
CA ILE A 212 22.68 -11.52 10.75
C ILE A 212 23.80 -11.58 9.70
N PHE A 213 24.45 -10.46 9.40
CA PHE A 213 25.53 -10.40 8.42
C PHE A 213 26.77 -11.21 8.83
N SER A 214 27.18 -11.13 10.11
CA SER A 214 28.30 -11.93 10.63
C SER A 214 27.99 -13.41 10.57
N LYS A 215 26.81 -13.83 11.05
CA LYS A 215 26.37 -15.24 11.01
C LYS A 215 26.32 -15.81 9.60
N ILE A 216 25.87 -15.02 8.61
CA ILE A 216 25.90 -15.40 7.18
C ILE A 216 27.33 -15.62 6.70
N LYS A 217 28.26 -14.75 7.10
CA LYS A 217 29.67 -14.83 6.69
C LYS A 217 30.33 -16.08 7.25
N ASP A 218 30.10 -16.40 8.52
CA ASP A 218 30.72 -17.53 9.21
C ASP A 218 30.25 -18.88 8.65
N SER A 219 28.99 -18.96 8.20
CA SER A 219 28.37 -20.18 7.67
C SER A 219 28.48 -20.34 6.14
N LYS A 220 29.09 -19.37 5.45
CA LYS A 220 29.13 -19.34 3.98
C LYS A 220 29.93 -20.50 3.38
N GLU A 221 31.08 -20.83 3.96
CA GLU A 221 31.95 -21.88 3.43
C GLU A 221 31.30 -23.27 3.51
N GLU A 222 30.66 -23.57 4.65
CA GLU A 222 29.89 -24.81 4.83
C GLU A 222 28.74 -24.89 3.82
N GLN A 223 28.02 -23.77 3.60
CA GLN A 223 26.93 -23.75 2.63
C GLN A 223 27.40 -23.96 1.20
N ASP A 224 28.47 -23.28 0.79
CA ASP A 224 29.01 -23.41 -0.56
C ASP A 224 29.50 -24.84 -0.82
N ALA A 225 30.09 -25.49 0.19
CA ALA A 225 30.48 -26.90 0.10
C ALA A 225 29.26 -27.83 -0.03
N TYR A 226 28.20 -27.61 0.75
CA TYR A 226 26.96 -28.38 0.68
C TYR A 226 26.24 -28.20 -0.67
N ILE A 227 26.12 -26.96 -1.15
CA ILE A 227 25.51 -26.67 -2.45
C ILE A 227 26.32 -27.31 -3.58
N LYS A 228 27.66 -27.28 -3.52
CA LYS A 228 28.51 -27.97 -4.50
C LYS A 228 28.30 -29.47 -4.51
N SER A 229 28.16 -30.12 -3.36
CA SER A 229 27.92 -31.57 -3.29
C SER A 229 26.54 -31.95 -3.86
N PHE A 230 25.50 -31.20 -3.49
CA PHE A 230 24.15 -31.37 -4.03
C PHE A 230 24.09 -31.14 -5.55
N THR A 231 24.68 -30.04 -6.02
CA THR A 231 24.64 -29.68 -7.44
C THR A 231 25.47 -30.63 -8.30
N LYS A 232 26.58 -31.20 -7.81
CA LYS A 232 27.38 -32.18 -8.54
C LYS A 232 26.59 -33.41 -8.97
N ILE A 233 25.68 -33.91 -8.14
CA ILE A 233 24.84 -35.07 -8.44
C ILE A 233 23.90 -34.75 -9.61
N ILE A 234 23.23 -33.59 -9.53
CA ILE A 234 22.28 -33.14 -10.56
C ILE A 234 23.00 -32.85 -11.88
N LYS A 235 24.18 -32.23 -11.83
CA LYS A 235 24.96 -31.87 -13.02
C LYS A 235 25.26 -33.07 -13.90
N ASN A 236 25.73 -34.18 -13.31
CA ASN A 236 26.08 -35.38 -14.08
C ASN A 236 24.91 -35.87 -14.95
N THR A 237 23.70 -35.93 -14.40
CA THR A 237 22.51 -36.38 -15.15
C THR A 237 22.00 -35.33 -16.14
N LEU A 238 22.10 -34.04 -15.81
CA LEU A 238 21.73 -32.99 -16.77
C LEU A 238 22.69 -32.96 -17.99
N ASP A 239 23.97 -33.25 -17.77
CA ASP A 239 24.99 -33.34 -18.82
C ASP A 239 24.76 -34.56 -19.72
N GLU A 240 24.36 -35.71 -19.15
CA GLU A 240 23.97 -36.92 -19.90
C GLU A 240 22.78 -36.64 -20.83
N GLU A 241 21.81 -35.86 -20.36
CA GLU A 241 20.62 -35.44 -21.11
C GLU A 241 20.88 -34.29 -22.10
N LYS A 242 22.14 -33.81 -22.20
CA LYS A 242 22.60 -32.75 -23.12
C LYS A 242 21.81 -31.45 -23.01
N LEU A 243 21.40 -31.07 -21.80
CA LEU A 243 20.73 -29.79 -21.55
C LEU A 243 21.76 -28.66 -21.37
N ASP A 244 21.47 -27.47 -21.88
CA ASP A 244 22.25 -26.26 -21.61
C ASP A 244 21.67 -25.56 -20.36
N TYR A 245 22.44 -25.52 -19.28
CA TYR A 245 21.96 -25.04 -17.98
C TYR A 245 23.06 -24.38 -17.14
N ASP A 246 22.61 -23.57 -16.18
CA ASP A 246 23.42 -22.87 -15.20
C ASP A 246 22.80 -23.05 -13.81
N ILE A 247 23.54 -23.67 -12.89
CA ILE A 247 23.09 -23.92 -11.51
C ILE A 247 23.80 -22.96 -10.56
N LYS A 248 23.01 -22.17 -9.83
CA LYS A 248 23.51 -21.22 -8.83
C LYS A 248 22.93 -21.49 -7.45
N GLY A 249 23.78 -21.42 -6.43
CA GLY A 249 23.33 -21.27 -5.05
C GLY A 249 22.65 -19.92 -4.89
N ARG A 250 21.46 -19.90 -4.27
CA ARG A 250 20.72 -18.67 -4.00
C ARG A 250 20.82 -18.35 -2.50
N PRO A 251 21.69 -17.40 -2.08
CA PRO A 251 21.67 -16.95 -0.70
C PRO A 251 20.35 -16.24 -0.40
N LYS A 252 19.87 -16.38 0.83
CA LYS A 252 18.70 -15.60 1.30
C LYS A 252 19.15 -14.20 1.69
N SER A 253 18.30 -13.21 1.42
CA SER A 253 18.56 -11.84 1.85
C SER A 253 18.45 -11.71 3.38
N ILE A 254 19.23 -10.79 3.94
CA ILE A 254 19.28 -10.46 5.38
C ILE A 254 17.87 -10.09 5.85
N PHE A 255 17.18 -9.23 5.10
CA PHE A 255 15.80 -8.84 5.41
C PHE A 255 14.83 -10.03 5.41
N SER A 256 14.96 -10.95 4.46
CA SER A 256 14.11 -12.15 4.41
C SER A 256 14.36 -13.09 5.58
N ILE A 257 15.60 -13.19 6.07
CA ILE A 257 15.95 -13.96 7.26
C ILE A 257 15.31 -13.29 8.48
N ARG A 258 15.54 -11.99 8.70
CA ARG A 258 14.94 -11.21 9.79
C ARG A 258 13.41 -11.36 9.84
N ARG A 259 12.74 -11.24 8.69
CA ARG A 259 11.29 -11.41 8.58
C ARG A 259 10.84 -12.82 8.98
N LYS A 260 11.60 -13.87 8.65
CA LYS A 260 11.27 -15.25 9.04
C LYS A 260 11.51 -15.50 10.52
N LEU A 261 12.59 -14.96 11.09
CA LEU A 261 12.87 -15.04 12.53
C LEU A 261 11.71 -14.45 13.33
N LEU A 262 11.22 -13.26 12.94
CA LEU A 262 10.08 -12.61 13.60
C LEU A 262 8.75 -13.34 13.39
N ALA A 263 8.46 -13.79 12.16
CA ALA A 263 7.14 -14.36 11.84
C ALA A 263 6.96 -15.80 12.36
N GLN A 264 8.04 -16.55 12.53
CA GLN A 264 7.99 -17.96 12.93
C GLN A 264 8.58 -18.21 14.32
N SER A 265 9.16 -17.18 14.97
CA SER A 265 9.83 -17.28 16.28
C SER A 265 10.87 -18.40 16.35
N ILE A 266 11.59 -18.60 15.25
CA ILE A 266 12.62 -19.63 15.07
C ILE A 266 14.02 -19.03 15.16
N THR A 267 15.02 -19.87 15.40
CA THR A 267 16.44 -19.47 15.48
C THR A 267 17.05 -19.21 14.10
N PHE A 268 18.22 -18.56 14.07
CA PHE A 268 18.97 -18.33 12.83
C PHE A 268 19.28 -19.64 12.10
N ASP A 269 19.75 -20.65 12.84
CA ASP A 269 20.17 -21.93 12.29
C ASP A 269 19.02 -22.62 11.53
N GLU A 270 17.81 -22.66 12.09
CA GLU A 270 16.64 -23.28 11.43
C GLU A 270 16.16 -22.54 10.16
N VAL A 271 16.38 -21.23 10.08
CA VAL A 271 16.07 -20.44 8.88
C VAL A 271 17.13 -20.62 7.82
N TYR A 272 18.38 -20.63 8.27
CA TYR A 272 19.57 -20.61 7.43
C TYR A 272 19.90 -21.99 6.86
N ASP A 273 19.55 -23.06 7.57
CA ASP A 273 19.70 -24.46 7.14
C ASP A 273 18.73 -24.89 6.01
N LYS A 274 17.86 -23.98 5.56
CA LYS A 274 17.03 -24.17 4.37
C LYS A 274 17.79 -23.67 3.14
N PHE A 275 18.44 -24.57 2.42
CA PHE A 275 19.18 -24.27 1.20
C PHE A 275 18.26 -23.90 0.04
N ALA A 276 18.74 -23.04 -0.85
CA ALA A 276 18.03 -22.70 -2.09
C ALA A 276 18.99 -22.79 -3.28
N VAL A 277 18.58 -23.53 -4.30
CA VAL A 277 19.32 -23.74 -5.55
C VAL A 277 18.45 -23.29 -6.71
N ARG A 278 19.05 -22.58 -7.66
CA ARG A 278 18.39 -22.11 -8.87
C ARG A 278 19.01 -22.80 -10.07
N ILE A 279 18.19 -23.45 -10.89
CA ILE A 279 18.55 -24.06 -12.16
C ILE A 279 17.96 -23.18 -13.27
N ILE A 280 18.83 -22.55 -14.04
CA ILE A 280 18.47 -21.73 -15.20
C ILE A 280 18.81 -22.54 -16.44
N TYR A 281 17.86 -22.79 -17.33
CA TYR A 281 18.11 -23.55 -18.56
C TYR A 281 17.81 -22.72 -19.81
N ARG A 282 18.49 -23.05 -20.91
CA ARG A 282 18.17 -22.49 -22.22
C ARG A 282 17.17 -23.39 -22.95
N SER A 283 16.13 -22.77 -23.51
CA SER A 283 15.12 -23.46 -24.30
C SER A 283 14.42 -22.46 -25.21
N GLU A 284 13.75 -22.98 -26.23
CA GLU A 284 12.82 -22.23 -27.07
C GLU A 284 11.49 -22.04 -26.32
N GLU A 285 10.77 -20.93 -26.60
CA GLU A 285 9.56 -20.55 -25.85
C GLU A 285 8.50 -21.67 -25.79
N GLU A 286 8.31 -22.41 -26.88
CA GLU A 286 7.36 -23.52 -26.98
C GLU A 286 7.72 -24.70 -26.05
N ASN A 287 9.02 -24.92 -25.84
CA ASN A 287 9.55 -26.06 -25.10
C ASN A 287 9.90 -25.73 -23.65
N GLU A 288 9.83 -24.46 -23.22
CA GLU A 288 10.23 -24.04 -21.88
C GLU A 288 9.55 -24.85 -20.78
N LYS A 289 8.22 -25.05 -20.89
CA LYS A 289 7.45 -25.82 -19.90
C LYS A 289 7.87 -27.28 -19.87
N PHE A 290 8.05 -27.91 -21.03
CA PHE A 290 8.43 -29.31 -21.13
C PHE A 290 9.81 -29.56 -20.49
N VAL A 291 10.80 -28.72 -20.80
CA VAL A 291 12.15 -28.84 -20.24
C VAL A 291 12.16 -28.61 -18.72
N ALA A 292 11.37 -27.67 -18.20
CA ALA A 292 11.25 -27.49 -16.75
C ALA A 292 10.75 -28.75 -16.04
N TRP A 293 9.73 -29.42 -16.59
CA TRP A 293 9.20 -30.67 -16.05
C TRP A 293 10.16 -31.84 -16.22
N LYS A 294 10.94 -31.87 -17.30
CA LYS A 294 12.03 -32.84 -17.48
C LYS A 294 13.09 -32.69 -16.37
N ILE A 295 13.54 -31.46 -16.10
CA ILE A 295 14.48 -31.16 -15.02
C ILE A 295 13.89 -31.51 -13.65
N TYR A 296 12.60 -31.25 -13.44
CA TYR A 296 11.90 -31.69 -12.22
C TYR A 296 12.02 -33.19 -12.02
N SER A 297 11.72 -33.99 -13.04
CA SER A 297 11.81 -35.46 -12.96
C SER A 297 13.22 -35.91 -12.58
N ILE A 298 14.24 -35.35 -13.24
CA ILE A 298 15.65 -35.63 -12.95
C ILE A 298 15.98 -35.33 -11.48
N VAL A 299 15.53 -34.19 -10.95
CA VAL A 299 15.80 -33.85 -9.54
C VAL A 299 15.07 -34.81 -8.59
N THR A 300 13.84 -35.22 -8.91
CA THR A 300 13.06 -36.13 -8.06
C THR A 300 13.50 -37.59 -8.11
N ASP A 301 14.19 -38.00 -9.18
CA ASP A 301 14.79 -39.33 -9.29
C ASP A 301 15.96 -39.50 -8.32
N HIS A 302 16.74 -38.43 -8.10
CA HIS A 302 17.87 -38.43 -7.16
C HIS A 302 17.45 -38.11 -5.72
N PHE A 303 16.46 -37.25 -5.53
CA PHE A 303 16.09 -36.75 -4.20
C PHE A 303 14.59 -36.83 -3.95
N ARG A 304 14.20 -37.34 -2.76
CA ARG A 304 12.79 -37.48 -2.39
C ARG A 304 12.12 -36.10 -2.28
N PRO A 305 11.07 -35.82 -3.06
CA PRO A 305 10.34 -34.55 -2.98
C PRO A 305 9.37 -34.51 -1.81
N ASN A 306 9.07 -33.30 -1.33
CA ASN A 306 7.94 -33.04 -0.44
C ASN A 306 6.69 -32.66 -1.27
N PRO A 307 5.65 -33.50 -1.33
CA PRO A 307 4.47 -33.26 -2.17
C PRO A 307 3.73 -31.96 -1.84
N THR A 308 3.74 -31.53 -0.58
CA THR A 308 3.04 -30.31 -0.14
C THR A 308 3.74 -29.02 -0.56
N ARG A 309 4.99 -29.10 -1.04
CA ARG A 309 5.85 -27.95 -1.36
C ARG A 309 6.21 -27.83 -2.84
N LEU A 310 5.48 -28.52 -3.70
CA LEU A 310 5.49 -28.27 -5.14
C LEU A 310 4.67 -27.02 -5.46
N ARG A 311 5.22 -26.10 -6.25
CA ARG A 311 4.48 -24.95 -6.78
C ARG A 311 4.82 -24.75 -8.24
N ASP A 312 3.82 -24.89 -9.09
CA ASP A 312 3.93 -24.66 -10.52
C ASP A 312 3.49 -23.23 -10.86
N TRP A 313 4.45 -22.30 -10.88
CA TRP A 313 4.21 -20.93 -11.35
C TRP A 313 4.42 -20.79 -12.87
N ILE A 314 4.72 -21.87 -13.58
CA ILE A 314 4.83 -21.86 -15.06
C ILE A 314 3.42 -21.98 -15.64
N SER A 315 2.59 -22.89 -15.13
CA SER A 315 1.19 -23.03 -15.57
C SER A 315 0.27 -21.96 -14.98
N SER A 316 0.64 -21.36 -13.85
CA SER A 316 -0.12 -20.29 -13.21
C SER A 316 0.82 -19.17 -12.77
N PRO A 317 1.24 -18.30 -13.70
CA PRO A 317 2.12 -17.17 -13.40
C PRO A 317 1.51 -16.26 -12.34
N LYS A 318 2.36 -15.62 -11.53
CA LYS A 318 1.89 -14.61 -10.57
C LYS A 318 1.47 -13.34 -11.29
N SER A 319 0.71 -12.48 -10.61
CA SER A 319 0.33 -11.15 -11.11
C SER A 319 1.51 -10.27 -11.56
N THR A 320 2.71 -10.51 -11.01
CA THR A 320 3.95 -9.80 -11.39
C THR A 320 4.64 -10.38 -12.65
N GLY A 321 4.04 -11.35 -13.34
CA GLY A 321 4.68 -12.11 -14.42
C GLY A 321 5.74 -13.11 -13.96
N TYR A 322 5.82 -13.41 -12.66
CA TYR A 322 6.82 -14.34 -12.13
C TYR A 322 6.49 -15.79 -12.50
N GLU A 323 7.42 -16.44 -13.18
CA GLU A 323 7.33 -17.82 -13.66
C GLU A 323 8.53 -18.65 -13.16
N ALA A 324 8.25 -19.80 -12.53
CA ALA A 324 9.23 -20.81 -12.13
C ALA A 324 8.52 -22.05 -11.58
N LEU A 325 9.17 -23.21 -11.68
CA LEU A 325 8.78 -24.40 -10.95
C LEU A 325 9.57 -24.46 -9.63
N HIS A 326 8.86 -24.53 -8.50
CA HIS A 326 9.47 -24.62 -7.17
C HIS A 326 9.21 -25.99 -6.56
N ILE A 327 10.27 -26.62 -6.08
CA ILE A 327 10.18 -27.88 -5.35
C ILE A 327 11.05 -27.84 -4.11
N THR A 328 10.67 -28.60 -3.09
CA THR A 328 11.52 -28.86 -1.93
C THR A 328 11.84 -30.34 -1.90
N VAL A 329 13.12 -30.69 -1.92
CA VAL A 329 13.61 -32.07 -1.91
C VAL A 329 14.49 -32.32 -0.70
N MET A 330 14.56 -33.57 -0.27
CA MET A 330 15.46 -34.01 0.78
C MET A 330 16.86 -34.20 0.19
N GLY A 331 17.79 -33.30 0.52
CA GLY A 331 19.17 -33.36 0.06
C GLY A 331 20.03 -34.33 0.88
N PRO A 332 21.33 -34.44 0.55
CA PRO A 332 22.32 -35.17 1.35
C PRO A 332 22.29 -34.72 2.81
N GLN A 333 22.63 -35.61 3.74
CA GLN A 333 22.64 -35.33 5.19
C GLN A 333 21.26 -34.97 5.80
N GLY A 334 20.16 -35.25 5.09
CA GLY A 334 18.80 -35.07 5.62
C GLY A 334 18.33 -33.62 5.71
N ARG A 335 18.99 -32.69 4.99
CA ARG A 335 18.63 -31.28 4.97
C ARG A 335 17.69 -30.96 3.81
N TRP A 336 16.75 -30.04 4.02
CA TRP A 336 15.78 -29.66 2.99
C TRP A 336 16.36 -28.62 2.02
N VAL A 337 16.29 -28.91 0.73
CA VAL A 337 16.77 -28.03 -0.35
C VAL A 337 15.59 -27.58 -1.21
N GLU A 338 15.40 -26.26 -1.33
CA GLU A 338 14.45 -25.66 -2.26
C GLU A 338 15.12 -25.49 -3.63
N VAL A 339 14.59 -26.14 -4.67
CA VAL A 339 15.08 -26.03 -6.04
C VAL A 339 14.10 -25.19 -6.87
N GLN A 340 14.62 -24.17 -7.54
CA GLN A 340 13.87 -23.26 -8.41
C GLN A 340 14.32 -23.50 -9.85
N ILE A 341 13.42 -23.97 -10.70
CA ILE A 341 13.69 -24.31 -12.10
C ILE A 341 13.00 -23.27 -12.98
N ARG A 342 13.74 -22.61 -13.87
CA ARG A 342 13.20 -21.58 -14.78
C ARG A 342 14.08 -21.41 -16.02
N SER A 343 13.51 -20.97 -17.14
CA SER A 343 14.28 -20.68 -18.36
C SER A 343 15.09 -19.38 -18.23
N GLU A 344 15.95 -19.08 -19.21
CA GLU A 344 16.67 -17.80 -19.29
C GLU A 344 15.70 -16.60 -19.41
N ARG A 345 14.62 -16.72 -20.21
CA ARG A 345 13.55 -15.71 -20.33
C ARG A 345 12.81 -15.52 -19.00
N MET A 346 12.36 -16.61 -18.38
CA MET A 346 11.69 -16.58 -17.06
C MET A 346 12.61 -15.99 -15.99
N ASN A 347 13.91 -16.30 -16.04
CA ASN A 347 14.92 -15.72 -15.17
C ASN A 347 15.04 -14.22 -15.39
N GLU A 348 15.08 -13.75 -16.65
CA GLU A 348 15.15 -12.32 -16.95
C GLU A 348 13.90 -11.57 -16.44
N ILE A 349 12.70 -12.12 -16.67
CA ILE A 349 11.44 -11.55 -16.16
C ILE A 349 11.42 -11.52 -14.63
N ALA A 350 11.87 -12.58 -13.97
CA ALA A 350 11.87 -12.65 -12.52
C ALA A 350 12.92 -11.76 -11.84
N GLU A 351 13.96 -11.32 -12.56
CA GLU A 351 15.01 -10.45 -12.00
C GLU A 351 14.75 -8.97 -12.35
N LYS A 352 14.27 -8.70 -13.57
CA LYS A 352 14.08 -7.33 -14.12
C LYS A 352 12.62 -6.86 -14.20
N GLY A 353 11.65 -7.75 -14.03
CA GLY A 353 10.23 -7.42 -14.04
C GLY A 353 9.74 -6.84 -15.36
N PHE A 354 8.97 -5.75 -15.26
CA PHE A 354 8.34 -5.07 -16.40
C PHE A 354 9.30 -4.70 -17.55
N ALA A 355 10.54 -4.33 -17.26
CA ALA A 355 11.48 -3.91 -18.28
C ALA A 355 11.94 -5.05 -19.21
N ALA A 356 11.96 -6.29 -18.69
CA ALA A 356 12.13 -7.48 -19.52
C ALA A 356 10.88 -7.73 -20.37
N HIS A 357 9.68 -7.62 -19.80
CA HIS A 357 8.40 -7.73 -20.52
C HIS A 357 8.34 -6.77 -21.72
N TYR A 358 8.70 -5.50 -21.51
CA TYR A 358 8.72 -4.48 -22.57
C TYR A 358 9.72 -4.80 -23.70
N LYS A 359 10.84 -5.48 -23.39
CA LYS A 359 11.84 -5.92 -24.40
C LYS A 359 11.28 -7.00 -25.32
N TYR A 360 10.56 -7.99 -24.78
CA TYR A 360 10.01 -9.11 -25.54
C TYR A 360 8.74 -8.73 -26.33
N LYS A 361 7.91 -7.81 -25.80
CA LYS A 361 6.68 -7.33 -26.44
C LYS A 361 6.90 -6.58 -27.76
N ASN A 362 8.05 -5.93 -27.96
CA ASN A 362 8.37 -5.29 -29.25
C ASN A 362 8.59 -6.28 -30.41
N LYS A 363 8.80 -7.58 -30.12
CA LYS A 363 8.96 -8.63 -31.14
C LYS A 363 7.67 -9.38 -31.44
N ALA A 364 6.77 -9.53 -30.47
CA ALA A 364 5.49 -10.21 -30.64
C ALA A 364 4.35 -9.18 -30.58
N LYS A 365 3.72 -8.90 -31.73
CA LYS A 365 2.58 -7.98 -31.92
C LYS A 365 1.28 -8.43 -31.22
N GLU A 366 1.36 -9.26 -30.18
CA GLU A 366 0.19 -9.76 -29.48
C GLU A 366 -0.09 -8.98 -28.19
N LYS A 367 -1.30 -8.44 -28.13
CA LYS A 367 -1.93 -7.90 -26.93
C LYS A 367 -2.22 -9.04 -25.96
N ILE A 368 -1.21 -9.49 -25.23
CA ILE A 368 -1.47 -10.15 -23.95
C ILE A 368 -1.77 -9.02 -22.97
N ASP A 369 -3.03 -8.99 -22.54
CA ASP A 369 -3.63 -8.07 -21.58
C ASP A 369 -2.89 -8.21 -20.24
N ASP A 370 -1.97 -7.28 -19.96
CA ASP A 370 -0.94 -7.44 -18.93
C ASP A 370 -1.53 -7.19 -17.52
N GLY A 371 -1.17 -8.07 -16.57
CA GLY A 371 -1.54 -7.91 -15.16
C GLY A 371 -1.08 -6.58 -14.52
N LEU A 372 -0.05 -5.93 -15.08
CA LEU A 372 0.37 -4.59 -14.66
C LEU A 372 -0.54 -3.50 -15.23
N ASP A 373 -0.86 -3.54 -16.54
CA ASP A 373 -1.76 -2.55 -17.17
C ASP A 373 -3.16 -2.67 -16.56
N ALA A 374 -3.65 -3.89 -16.34
CA ALA A 374 -4.89 -4.15 -15.60
C ALA A 374 -4.82 -3.64 -14.14
N TRP A 375 -3.65 -3.74 -13.48
CA TRP A 375 -3.44 -3.20 -12.14
C TRP A 375 -3.40 -1.66 -12.13
N LEU A 376 -2.74 -1.03 -13.10
CA LEU A 376 -2.70 0.43 -13.29
C LEU A 376 -4.08 0.98 -13.61
N ASN A 377 -4.82 0.35 -14.52
CA ASN A 377 -6.20 0.69 -14.84
C ASN A 377 -7.11 0.55 -13.62
N LYS A 378 -6.95 -0.53 -12.83
CA LYS A 378 -7.69 -0.71 -11.58
C LYS A 378 -7.33 0.34 -10.53
N LEU A 379 -6.08 0.82 -10.52
CA LEU A 379 -5.68 1.94 -9.68
C LEU A 379 -6.34 3.23 -10.13
N GLN A 380 -6.40 3.49 -11.43
CA GLN A 380 -7.11 4.62 -12.00
C GLN A 380 -8.59 4.61 -11.60
N GLU A 381 -9.29 3.48 -11.77
CA GLU A 381 -10.70 3.35 -11.35
C GLU A 381 -10.91 3.69 -9.86
N THR A 382 -9.94 3.33 -9.02
CA THR A 382 -10.00 3.59 -7.58
C THR A 382 -9.68 5.06 -7.27
N LEU A 383 -8.72 5.65 -7.98
CA LEU A 383 -8.27 7.04 -7.83
C LEU A 383 -9.31 8.06 -8.34
N GLU A 384 -10.04 7.73 -9.40
CA GLU A 384 -11.12 8.53 -9.98
C GLU A 384 -12.39 8.55 -9.12
N SER A 385 -12.51 7.64 -8.15
CA SER A 385 -13.62 7.67 -7.20
C SER A 385 -13.44 8.87 -6.23
N GLN A 386 -14.19 9.95 -6.50
CA GLN A 386 -13.99 11.29 -5.93
C GLN A 386 -14.29 11.44 -4.41
N GLU A 387 -14.61 10.37 -3.66
CA GLU A 387 -15.11 10.48 -2.28
C GLU A 387 -14.23 9.85 -1.17
N ILE A 388 -12.99 9.41 -1.46
CA ILE A 388 -12.13 8.76 -0.46
C ILE A 388 -11.07 9.74 0.07
N ASN A 389 -10.98 9.90 1.40
CA ASN A 389 -9.90 10.64 2.04
C ASN A 389 -8.54 10.04 1.64
N ALA A 390 -7.52 10.87 1.39
CA ALA A 390 -6.22 10.40 0.94
C ALA A 390 -5.60 9.35 1.89
N VAL A 391 -5.78 9.52 3.20
CA VAL A 391 -5.31 8.57 4.23
C VAL A 391 -5.99 7.21 4.09
N ASP A 392 -7.33 7.19 3.99
CA ASP A 392 -8.11 5.96 3.82
C ASP A 392 -7.72 5.24 2.51
N PHE A 393 -7.45 6.00 1.45
CA PHE A 393 -6.98 5.47 0.17
C PHE A 393 -5.59 4.83 0.29
N VAL A 394 -4.63 5.46 0.98
CA VAL A 394 -3.30 4.88 1.18
C VAL A 394 -3.38 3.59 2.00
N GLU A 395 -4.22 3.54 3.03
CA GLU A 395 -4.45 2.32 3.80
C GLU A 395 -5.10 1.21 2.96
N GLU A 396 -6.10 1.54 2.13
CA GLU A 396 -6.74 0.59 1.23
C GLU A 396 -5.77 0.06 0.17
N PHE A 397 -4.97 0.95 -0.44
CA PHE A 397 -3.93 0.60 -1.39
C PHE A 397 -2.87 -0.30 -0.72
N LYS A 398 -2.46 0.03 0.51
CA LYS A 398 -1.55 -0.80 1.31
C LYS A 398 -2.12 -2.20 1.51
N LEU A 399 -3.37 -2.34 1.96
CA LEU A 399 -3.99 -3.65 2.14
C LEU A 399 -3.92 -4.49 0.85
N ASN A 400 -4.16 -3.88 -0.31
CA ASN A 400 -4.01 -4.54 -1.60
C ASN A 400 -2.54 -4.84 -1.96
N LEU A 401 -1.60 -3.94 -1.70
CA LEU A 401 -0.18 -4.14 -2.01
C LEU A 401 0.44 -5.32 -1.25
N TYR A 402 0.15 -5.43 0.05
CA TYR A 402 0.77 -6.41 0.94
C TYR A 402 -0.01 -7.74 1.02
N ALA A 403 -1.23 -7.80 0.48
CA ALA A 403 -2.00 -9.03 0.46
C ALA A 403 -1.28 -10.13 -0.33
N LYS A 404 -1.09 -11.29 0.32
CA LYS A 404 -0.71 -12.52 -0.38
C LYS A 404 -1.84 -12.91 -1.30
N GLU A 405 -1.55 -13.33 -2.52
CA GLU A 405 -2.59 -13.75 -3.46
C GLU A 405 -3.01 -15.20 -3.20
N ILE A 406 -4.31 -15.48 -3.37
CA ILE A 406 -4.90 -16.81 -3.44
C ILE A 406 -5.55 -16.96 -4.82
N PHE A 407 -5.52 -18.17 -5.35
CA PHE A 407 -6.14 -18.48 -6.64
C PHE A 407 -7.41 -19.28 -6.43
N VAL A 408 -8.52 -18.84 -7.00
CA VAL A 408 -9.82 -19.50 -6.91
C VAL A 408 -10.37 -19.76 -8.30
N PHE A 409 -11.18 -20.81 -8.44
CA PHE A 409 -11.70 -21.25 -9.72
C PHE A 409 -13.17 -20.89 -9.89
N SER A 410 -13.56 -20.50 -11.11
CA SER A 410 -14.96 -20.43 -11.51
C SER A 410 -15.53 -21.83 -11.76
N PRO A 411 -16.86 -22.00 -11.82
CA PRO A 411 -17.47 -23.27 -12.22
C PRO A 411 -17.09 -23.71 -13.64
N LYS A 412 -16.70 -22.75 -14.50
CA LYS A 412 -16.25 -22.99 -15.88
C LYS A 412 -14.77 -23.33 -15.98
N GLY A 413 -14.01 -23.22 -14.87
CA GLY A 413 -12.58 -23.48 -14.82
C GLY A 413 -11.70 -22.24 -14.96
N ASP A 414 -12.29 -21.03 -15.03
CA ASP A 414 -11.50 -19.79 -15.11
C ASP A 414 -10.80 -19.52 -13.77
N LEU A 415 -9.54 -19.11 -13.84
CA LEU A 415 -8.71 -18.82 -12.66
C LEU A 415 -8.79 -17.34 -12.29
N TYR A 416 -9.14 -17.05 -11.04
CA TYR A 416 -9.17 -15.68 -10.49
C TYR A 416 -8.16 -15.53 -9.35
N SER A 417 -7.45 -14.40 -9.33
CA SER A 417 -6.51 -14.04 -8.25
C SER A 417 -7.16 -13.05 -7.27
N LEU A 418 -7.22 -13.41 -5.99
CA LEU A 418 -7.78 -12.60 -4.91
C LEU A 418 -6.76 -12.39 -3.79
N ALA A 419 -7.00 -11.39 -2.95
CA ALA A 419 -6.25 -11.20 -1.71
C ALA A 419 -6.52 -12.35 -0.71
N LYS A 420 -5.50 -12.80 0.02
CA LYS A 420 -5.63 -13.80 1.09
C LYS A 420 -6.52 -13.23 2.19
N GLY A 421 -7.56 -13.99 2.54
CA GLY A 421 -8.59 -13.55 3.48
C GLY A 421 -9.80 -12.91 2.80
N ALA A 422 -9.79 -12.78 1.47
CA ALA A 422 -10.98 -12.40 0.69
C ALA A 422 -12.12 -13.37 0.95
N THR A 423 -13.33 -12.82 1.06
CA THR A 423 -14.53 -13.61 1.28
C THR A 423 -15.20 -14.00 -0.03
N ALA A 424 -16.18 -14.91 0.05
CA ALA A 424 -17.00 -15.29 -1.09
C ALA A 424 -17.75 -14.08 -1.69
N LEU A 425 -18.11 -13.10 -0.87
CA LEU A 425 -18.68 -11.83 -1.32
C LEU A 425 -17.66 -10.98 -2.10
N ASP A 426 -16.40 -10.92 -1.65
CA ASP A 426 -15.34 -10.21 -2.35
C ASP A 426 -15.11 -10.81 -3.76
N PHE A 427 -15.18 -12.13 -3.89
CA PHE A 427 -15.12 -12.80 -5.20
C PHE A 427 -16.27 -12.37 -6.12
N ALA A 428 -17.49 -12.22 -5.60
CA ALA A 428 -18.63 -11.77 -6.41
C ALA A 428 -18.44 -10.36 -6.99
N PHE A 429 -17.95 -9.42 -6.18
CA PHE A 429 -17.60 -8.08 -6.64
C PHE A 429 -16.35 -8.05 -7.54
N HIS A 430 -15.49 -9.06 -7.44
CA HIS A 430 -14.33 -9.21 -8.32
C HIS A 430 -14.72 -9.68 -9.72
N VAL A 431 -15.64 -10.65 -9.82
CA VAL A 431 -16.16 -11.15 -11.11
C VAL A 431 -16.88 -10.03 -11.86
N HIS A 432 -17.86 -9.38 -11.22
CA HIS A 432 -18.53 -8.22 -11.80
C HIS A 432 -19.29 -7.43 -10.72
N THR A 433 -19.39 -6.11 -10.87
CA THR A 433 -20.11 -5.28 -9.89
C THR A 433 -21.58 -5.68 -9.78
N GLU A 434 -22.27 -5.93 -10.91
CA GLU A 434 -23.69 -6.35 -10.88
C GLU A 434 -23.90 -7.73 -10.25
N VAL A 435 -22.93 -8.65 -10.43
CA VAL A 435 -22.97 -9.98 -9.81
C VAL A 435 -22.84 -9.83 -8.30
N GLY A 436 -21.89 -9.00 -7.85
CA GLY A 436 -21.75 -8.63 -6.43
C GLY A 436 -23.03 -8.03 -5.85
N LEU A 437 -23.63 -7.03 -6.50
CA LEU A 437 -24.84 -6.34 -6.01
C LEU A 437 -26.04 -7.29 -5.86
N HIS A 438 -26.21 -8.22 -6.81
CA HIS A 438 -27.32 -9.17 -6.82
C HIS A 438 -26.99 -10.51 -6.16
N THR A 439 -25.91 -10.59 -5.38
CA THR A 439 -25.51 -11.84 -4.73
C THR A 439 -26.51 -12.25 -3.65
N ARG A 440 -27.08 -13.45 -3.79
CA ARG A 440 -27.99 -14.05 -2.79
C ARG A 440 -27.29 -15.09 -1.93
N GLY A 441 -26.37 -15.86 -2.51
CA GLY A 441 -25.66 -16.93 -1.81
C GLY A 441 -24.45 -17.40 -2.61
N THR A 442 -23.60 -18.19 -1.95
CA THR A 442 -22.35 -18.67 -2.53
C THR A 442 -22.18 -20.16 -2.23
N LYS A 443 -21.71 -20.92 -3.22
CA LYS A 443 -21.25 -22.30 -3.01
C LYS A 443 -19.74 -22.35 -3.21
N VAL A 444 -19.06 -23.08 -2.34
CA VAL A 444 -17.63 -23.36 -2.45
C VAL A 444 -17.45 -24.87 -2.50
N ASN A 445 -16.80 -25.37 -3.55
CA ASN A 445 -16.61 -26.80 -3.83
C ASN A 445 -17.94 -27.58 -3.79
N GLY A 446 -19.00 -26.99 -4.36
CA GLY A 446 -20.36 -27.56 -4.41
C GLY A 446 -21.18 -27.43 -3.12
N LYS A 447 -20.62 -26.93 -2.02
CA LYS A 447 -21.32 -26.77 -0.73
C LYS A 447 -21.74 -25.32 -0.50
N LEU A 448 -22.97 -25.09 -0.03
CA LEU A 448 -23.45 -23.76 0.35
C LEU A 448 -22.66 -23.25 1.56
N VAL A 449 -22.09 -22.05 1.43
CA VAL A 449 -21.32 -21.36 2.47
C VAL A 449 -21.86 -19.95 2.69
N PRO A 450 -21.70 -19.36 3.89
CA PRO A 450 -22.08 -17.97 4.13
C PRO A 450 -21.22 -17.01 3.28
N LEU A 451 -21.77 -15.84 2.97
CA LEU A 451 -21.10 -14.79 2.19
C LEU A 451 -19.79 -14.29 2.84
N SER A 452 -19.70 -14.39 4.17
CA SER A 452 -18.52 -14.06 4.97
C SER A 452 -17.43 -15.14 4.99
N HIS A 453 -17.65 -16.29 4.33
CA HIS A 453 -16.67 -17.36 4.29
C HIS A 453 -15.39 -16.91 3.59
N GLN A 454 -14.24 -17.06 4.26
CA GLN A 454 -12.94 -16.74 3.70
C GLN A 454 -12.49 -17.85 2.73
N LEU A 455 -12.13 -17.45 1.52
CA LEU A 455 -11.71 -18.35 0.45
C LEU A 455 -10.28 -18.84 0.67
N LYS A 456 -10.02 -20.08 0.24
CA LYS A 456 -8.68 -20.68 0.20
C LYS A 456 -8.22 -20.86 -1.24
N SER A 457 -6.92 -20.92 -1.43
CA SER A 457 -6.35 -21.18 -2.76
C SER A 457 -6.73 -22.60 -3.20
N GLY A 458 -7.25 -22.73 -4.42
CA GLY A 458 -7.76 -23.98 -4.99
C GLY A 458 -9.27 -24.17 -4.86
N ASP A 459 -9.97 -23.30 -4.14
CA ASP A 459 -11.43 -23.39 -4.00
C ASP A 459 -12.14 -23.05 -5.32
N GLN A 460 -13.14 -23.86 -5.67
CA GLN A 460 -14.08 -23.58 -6.75
C GLN A 460 -15.29 -22.83 -6.18
N VAL A 461 -15.57 -21.62 -6.70
CA VAL A 461 -16.58 -20.72 -6.15
C VAL A 461 -17.69 -20.47 -7.18
N GLU A 462 -18.94 -20.76 -6.80
CA GLU A 462 -20.15 -20.51 -7.58
C GLU A 462 -20.99 -19.46 -6.86
N ILE A 463 -21.31 -18.36 -7.56
CA ILE A 463 -22.12 -17.28 -7.01
C ILE A 463 -23.56 -17.45 -7.49
N ILE A 464 -24.50 -17.42 -6.56
CA ILE A 464 -25.94 -17.49 -6.84
C ILE A 464 -26.49 -16.08 -6.78
N THR A 465 -26.90 -15.54 -7.93
CA THR A 465 -27.46 -14.19 -8.06
C THR A 465 -28.99 -14.20 -8.10
N SER A 466 -29.61 -13.08 -7.76
CA SER A 466 -31.05 -12.86 -7.90
C SER A 466 -31.37 -11.38 -8.09
N ASN A 467 -32.24 -11.06 -9.05
CA ASN A 467 -32.63 -9.67 -9.36
C ASN A 467 -33.32 -8.92 -8.20
N LYS A 468 -33.79 -9.65 -7.17
CA LYS A 468 -34.40 -9.05 -5.96
C LYS A 468 -33.40 -8.85 -4.82
N ALA A 469 -32.21 -9.43 -4.92
CA ALA A 469 -31.18 -9.28 -3.89
C ALA A 469 -30.58 -7.88 -3.98
N LYS A 470 -30.42 -7.23 -2.83
CA LYS A 470 -29.76 -5.94 -2.67
C LYS A 470 -28.73 -6.01 -1.54
N PRO A 471 -27.65 -5.21 -1.60
CA PRO A 471 -26.68 -5.14 -0.52
C PRO A 471 -27.34 -4.67 0.79
N SER A 472 -26.92 -5.25 1.91
CA SER A 472 -27.33 -4.80 3.24
C SER A 472 -26.15 -4.20 4.00
N GLY A 473 -26.40 -3.42 5.05
CA GLY A 473 -25.34 -2.82 5.88
C GLY A 473 -24.33 -3.84 6.42
N ASN A 474 -24.80 -5.05 6.77
CA ASN A 474 -23.96 -6.13 7.30
C ASN A 474 -22.91 -6.62 6.28
N TRP A 475 -23.11 -6.39 4.98
CA TRP A 475 -22.12 -6.76 3.97
C TRP A 475 -20.82 -5.98 4.10
N LEU A 476 -20.84 -4.80 4.72
CA LEU A 476 -19.63 -4.02 5.02
C LEU A 476 -18.72 -4.70 6.05
N ASP A 477 -19.28 -5.58 6.89
CA ASP A 477 -18.53 -6.37 7.87
C ASP A 477 -17.95 -7.64 7.23
N TYR A 478 -18.55 -8.12 6.14
CA TYR A 478 -18.14 -9.33 5.42
C TYR A 478 -17.11 -9.04 4.31
N ALA A 479 -17.25 -7.90 3.64
CA ALA A 479 -16.37 -7.49 2.56
C ALA A 479 -15.03 -7.03 3.14
N THR A 480 -13.95 -7.71 2.76
CA THR A 480 -12.59 -7.35 3.19
C THR A 480 -11.91 -6.47 2.16
N THR A 481 -12.26 -6.62 0.87
CA THR A 481 -11.62 -5.88 -0.20
C THR A 481 -12.19 -4.47 -0.31
N GLY A 482 -11.31 -3.50 -0.54
CA GLY A 482 -11.68 -2.11 -0.64
C GLY A 482 -12.66 -1.81 -1.80
N ARG A 483 -12.47 -2.45 -2.96
CA ARG A 483 -13.42 -2.40 -4.10
C ARG A 483 -14.83 -2.82 -3.69
N ALA A 484 -14.98 -3.97 -3.03
CA ALA A 484 -16.30 -4.46 -2.60
C ALA A 484 -16.92 -3.48 -1.59
N ARG A 485 -16.17 -3.05 -0.57
CA ARG A 485 -16.65 -2.10 0.44
C ARG A 485 -17.09 -0.77 -0.18
N SER A 486 -16.32 -0.23 -1.13
CA SER A 486 -16.65 1.00 -1.85
C SER A 486 -17.93 0.86 -2.66
N LYS A 487 -18.06 -0.20 -3.46
CA LYS A 487 -19.28 -0.46 -4.25
C LYS A 487 -20.52 -0.70 -3.38
N ILE A 488 -20.37 -1.41 -2.25
CA ILE A 488 -21.46 -1.61 -1.28
C ILE A 488 -21.87 -0.28 -0.65
N LYS A 489 -20.92 0.55 -0.19
CA LYS A 489 -21.22 1.88 0.36
C LYS A 489 -21.97 2.76 -0.64
N ASN A 490 -21.56 2.75 -1.91
CA ASN A 490 -22.20 3.54 -2.96
C ASN A 490 -23.64 3.07 -3.20
N ALA A 491 -23.87 1.75 -3.28
CA ALA A 491 -25.21 1.20 -3.43
C ALA A 491 -26.12 1.55 -2.23
N LEU A 492 -25.61 1.46 -1.00
CA LEU A 492 -26.36 1.83 0.20
C LEU A 492 -26.71 3.33 0.21
N LYS A 493 -25.77 4.21 -0.17
CA LYS A 493 -26.04 5.66 -0.31
C LYS A 493 -27.10 5.96 -1.36
N GLU A 494 -27.13 5.21 -2.46
CA GLU A 494 -28.11 5.38 -3.54
C GLU A 494 -29.51 4.90 -3.13
N ASP A 495 -29.59 3.78 -2.41
CA ASP A 495 -30.83 3.32 -1.78
C ASP A 495 -31.32 4.33 -0.72
N GLU A 496 -30.43 4.89 0.12
CA GLU A 496 -30.77 5.96 1.08
C GLU A 496 -31.34 7.20 0.37
N LYS A 497 -30.74 7.62 -0.75
CA LYS A 497 -31.24 8.73 -1.57
C LYS A 497 -32.64 8.46 -2.12
N THR A 498 -32.90 7.23 -2.58
CA THR A 498 -34.20 6.84 -3.12
C THR A 498 -35.27 6.86 -2.03
N ILE A 499 -34.99 6.26 -0.87
CA ILE A 499 -35.88 6.29 0.30
C ILE A 499 -36.11 7.73 0.79
N ALA A 500 -35.08 8.58 0.75
CA ALA A 500 -35.20 9.99 1.07
C ALA A 500 -36.09 10.75 0.09
N GLN A 501 -36.06 10.45 -1.22
CA GLN A 501 -36.97 11.07 -2.19
C GLN A 501 -38.43 10.74 -1.88
N ASP A 502 -38.73 9.48 -1.60
CA ASP A 502 -40.07 9.06 -1.17
C ASP A 502 -40.47 9.71 0.16
N GLY A 503 -39.54 9.75 1.12
CA GLY A 503 -39.71 10.40 2.41
C GLY A 503 -40.03 11.89 2.30
N LYS A 504 -39.46 12.60 1.30
CA LYS A 504 -39.79 14.00 1.01
C LYS A 504 -41.24 14.16 0.56
N VAL A 505 -41.73 13.27 -0.30
CA VAL A 505 -43.13 13.28 -0.75
C VAL A 505 -44.09 12.96 0.41
N ILE A 506 -43.73 11.98 1.24
CA ILE A 506 -44.49 11.60 2.45
C ILE A 506 -44.54 12.77 3.43
N LEU A 507 -43.41 13.43 3.67
CA LEU A 507 -43.32 14.60 4.55
C LEU A 507 -44.19 15.74 4.03
N ALA A 508 -44.13 16.05 2.74
CA ALA A 508 -44.95 17.11 2.14
C ALA A 508 -46.45 16.85 2.36
N ARG A 509 -46.89 15.60 2.17
CA ARG A 509 -48.29 15.20 2.41
C ARG A 509 -48.68 15.33 3.88
N LYS A 510 -47.81 14.89 4.80
CA LYS A 510 -48.03 14.95 6.26
C LYS A 510 -48.01 16.38 6.81
N LEU A 511 -47.16 17.26 6.30
CA LEU A 511 -47.14 18.67 6.71
C LEU A 511 -48.36 19.43 6.16
N LYS A 512 -48.82 19.09 4.95
CA LYS A 512 -50.05 19.67 4.38
C LYS A 512 -51.28 19.37 5.23
N SER A 513 -51.40 18.16 5.80
CA SER A 513 -52.50 17.84 6.72
C SER A 513 -52.40 18.57 8.07
N LEU A 514 -51.20 19.02 8.46
CA LEU A 514 -50.95 19.86 9.63
C LEU A 514 -51.02 21.37 9.32
N LYS A 515 -51.44 21.75 8.10
CA LYS A 515 -51.48 23.15 7.61
C LYS A 515 -50.12 23.86 7.61
N ILE A 516 -49.03 23.12 7.42
CA ILE A 516 -47.66 23.66 7.34
C ILE A 516 -47.14 23.52 5.90
N THR A 517 -46.56 24.58 5.34
CA THR A 517 -45.88 24.56 4.03
C THR A 517 -44.47 23.99 4.15
N LEU A 518 -44.09 23.17 3.16
CA LEU A 518 -42.74 22.60 3.06
C LEU A 518 -41.81 23.63 2.40
N ASP A 519 -41.30 24.55 3.21
CA ASP A 519 -40.32 25.56 2.82
C ASP A 519 -38.95 25.26 3.45
N GLU A 520 -37.86 25.82 2.90
CA GLU A 520 -36.50 25.64 3.44
C GLU A 520 -36.39 26.00 4.93
N LYS A 521 -37.14 27.02 5.36
CA LYS A 521 -37.23 27.41 6.79
C LYS A 521 -37.80 26.29 7.65
N THR A 522 -38.88 25.64 7.20
CA THR A 522 -39.51 24.52 7.92
C THR A 522 -38.59 23.31 7.93
N ILE A 523 -37.87 23.04 6.85
CA ILE A 523 -36.89 21.95 6.76
C ILE A 523 -35.76 22.16 7.76
N ASN A 524 -35.18 23.36 7.82
CA ASN A 524 -34.12 23.67 8.79
C ASN A 524 -34.61 23.56 10.23
N GLN A 525 -35.83 24.02 10.52
CA GLN A 525 -36.44 23.84 11.85
C GLN A 525 -36.62 22.37 12.23
N LEU A 526 -37.04 21.52 11.28
CA LEU A 526 -37.19 20.08 11.51
C LEU A 526 -35.82 19.41 11.72
N VAL A 527 -34.81 19.78 10.94
CA VAL A 527 -33.44 19.26 11.10
C VAL A 527 -32.89 19.62 12.49
N VAL A 528 -33.08 20.86 12.95
CA VAL A 528 -32.66 21.30 14.29
C VAL A 528 -33.45 20.59 15.39
N TYR A 529 -34.78 20.50 15.26
CA TYR A 529 -35.66 19.87 16.25
C TYR A 529 -35.34 18.39 16.44
N PHE A 530 -35.15 17.65 15.35
CA PHE A 530 -34.79 16.24 15.38
C PHE A 530 -33.27 15.99 15.55
N LYS A 531 -32.46 17.04 15.71
CA LYS A 531 -31.00 16.99 15.88
C LYS A 531 -30.29 16.19 14.78
N LEU A 532 -30.67 16.44 13.53
CA LEU A 532 -30.14 15.77 12.35
C LEU A 532 -29.01 16.59 11.73
N LYS A 533 -28.09 15.91 11.02
CA LYS A 533 -26.93 16.58 10.40
C LYS A 533 -27.26 17.19 9.05
N THR A 534 -28.18 16.58 8.30
CA THR A 534 -28.54 16.99 6.94
C THR A 534 -30.04 16.86 6.70
N SER A 535 -30.55 17.60 5.72
CA SER A 535 -31.94 17.48 5.24
C SER A 535 -32.21 16.12 4.59
N LEU A 536 -31.18 15.47 4.02
CA LEU A 536 -31.29 14.12 3.46
C LEU A 536 -31.58 13.08 4.55
N ASP A 537 -30.92 13.16 5.70
CA ASP A 537 -31.19 12.29 6.87
C ASP A 537 -32.62 12.48 7.40
N LEU A 538 -33.13 13.71 7.39
CA LEU A 538 -34.54 14.00 7.73
C LEU A 538 -35.49 13.23 6.81
N TYR A 539 -35.32 13.37 5.50
CA TYR A 539 -36.21 12.71 4.56
C TYR A 539 -36.07 11.19 4.61
N PHE A 540 -34.85 10.67 4.73
CA PHE A 540 -34.60 9.25 4.88
C PHE A 540 -35.35 8.67 6.09
N ARG A 541 -35.21 9.28 7.28
CA ARG A 541 -35.89 8.82 8.50
C ARG A 541 -37.42 8.88 8.41
N ILE A 542 -37.97 9.79 7.62
CA ILE A 542 -39.42 9.85 7.36
C ILE A 542 -39.84 8.76 6.38
N GLY A 543 -39.04 8.51 5.33
CA GLY A 543 -39.26 7.43 4.36
C GLY A 543 -39.16 6.04 5.00
N SER A 544 -38.21 5.85 5.91
CA SER A 544 -38.04 4.62 6.70
C SER A 544 -39.02 4.46 7.85
N GLY A 545 -39.87 5.46 8.13
CA GLY A 545 -40.86 5.40 9.23
C GLY A 545 -40.28 5.55 10.64
N LEU A 546 -39.06 6.04 10.81
CA LEU A 546 -38.48 6.34 12.14
C LEU A 546 -39.08 7.63 12.75
N ILE A 547 -39.50 8.55 11.88
CA ILE A 547 -40.23 9.77 12.23
C ILE A 547 -41.69 9.62 11.82
N ASP A 548 -42.51 9.27 12.81
CA ASP A 548 -43.94 9.05 12.62
C ASP A 548 -44.78 10.32 12.77
N ASN A 549 -46.04 10.22 12.37
CA ASN A 549 -47.05 11.28 12.53
C ASN A 549 -47.15 11.89 13.94
N PRO A 550 -47.10 11.14 15.06
CA PRO A 550 -47.11 11.73 16.40
C PRO A 550 -45.93 12.68 16.65
N LYS A 551 -44.71 12.30 16.26
CA LYS A 551 -43.52 13.16 16.40
C LYS A 551 -43.62 14.45 15.56
N LEU A 552 -44.23 14.36 14.38
CA LEU A 552 -44.51 15.53 13.54
C LEU A 552 -45.62 16.43 14.12
N LYS A 553 -46.61 15.84 14.80
CA LYS A 553 -47.65 16.58 15.53
C LYS A 553 -47.07 17.31 16.74
N GLU A 554 -46.18 16.67 17.50
CA GLU A 554 -45.44 17.31 18.60
C GLU A 554 -44.60 18.50 18.11
N PHE A 555 -43.94 18.36 16.96
CA PHE A 555 -43.25 19.48 16.33
C PHE A 555 -44.24 20.61 15.98
N ALA A 556 -45.38 20.31 15.35
CA ALA A 556 -46.39 21.31 15.00
C ALA A 556 -46.99 22.02 16.23
N THR A 557 -47.23 21.30 17.33
CA THR A 557 -47.71 21.89 18.59
C THR A 557 -46.62 22.72 19.28
N SER A 558 -45.35 22.29 19.24
CA SER A 558 -44.23 23.08 19.76
C SER A 558 -44.03 24.40 18.99
N ARG A 559 -44.24 24.37 17.66
CA ARG A 559 -44.20 25.56 16.80
C ARG A 559 -45.34 26.54 17.10
N ASN A 560 -46.54 26.05 17.39
CA ASN A 560 -47.66 26.89 17.83
C ASN A 560 -47.48 27.40 19.28
N ASN A 561 -46.88 26.60 20.17
CA ASN A 561 -46.56 27.02 21.54
C ASN A 561 -45.40 28.01 21.62
N ALA A 562 -44.50 28.07 20.62
CA ALA A 562 -43.49 29.13 20.55
C ALA A 562 -44.14 30.52 20.40
N PHE A 563 -45.21 30.63 19.61
CA PHE A 563 -46.03 31.86 19.51
C PHE A 563 -46.76 32.17 20.82
N ILE A 564 -47.23 31.17 21.57
CA ILE A 564 -47.93 31.38 22.85
C ILE A 564 -46.94 31.66 24.00
N SER A 565 -45.72 31.13 23.98
CA SER A 565 -44.70 31.37 25.02
C SER A 565 -44.08 32.77 24.93
N PHE A 566 -44.04 33.37 23.74
CA PHE A 566 -43.64 34.77 23.56
C PHE A 566 -44.63 35.75 24.23
N PHE A 567 -45.91 35.38 24.35
CA PHE A 567 -46.94 36.20 25.01
C PHE A 567 -47.25 35.78 26.46
N LYS A 568 -46.72 34.65 26.97
CA LYS A 568 -47.01 34.16 28.33
C LYS A 568 -45.81 33.96 29.27
N ASN A 569 -44.57 34.27 28.87
CA ASN A 569 -43.42 34.21 29.78
C ASN A 569 -42.93 35.59 30.25
N ARG A 570 -43.86 36.40 30.78
CA ARG A 570 -43.55 37.29 31.91
C ARG A 570 -44.28 36.71 33.12
N ILE A 571 -43.54 36.47 34.19
CA ILE A 571 -43.96 35.89 35.49
C ILE A 571 -43.75 34.36 35.58
N ARG A 572 -42.51 33.95 35.88
CA ARG A 572 -42.21 33.07 37.02
C ARG A 572 -40.69 32.97 37.26
N LYS A 573 -40.27 33.26 38.49
CA LYS A 573 -38.94 32.97 39.05
C LYS A 573 -38.62 31.46 38.92
N PRO A 574 -37.37 31.06 38.69
CA PRO A 574 -36.97 29.69 38.97
C PRO A 574 -36.78 29.52 40.48
N ASN A 575 -37.43 28.51 41.06
CA ASN A 575 -37.04 27.92 42.34
C ASN A 575 -35.96 26.87 42.05
N ASN A 576 -34.87 26.92 42.80
CA ASN A 576 -33.89 25.82 42.88
C ASN A 576 -34.60 24.54 43.35
N PRO A 577 -34.22 23.36 42.83
CA PRO A 577 -34.41 22.11 43.55
C PRO A 577 -33.31 21.96 44.60
N GLU A 578 -33.74 21.55 45.80
CA GLU A 578 -32.89 21.22 46.94
C GLU A 578 -32.02 19.99 46.68
N ASP A 579 -30.78 20.08 47.12
CA ASP A 579 -29.83 18.99 47.25
C ASP A 579 -30.34 17.92 48.22
N VAL A 580 -30.23 16.65 47.82
CA VAL A 580 -30.32 15.52 48.74
C VAL A 580 -28.90 14.99 48.95
N ASN A 581 -28.28 15.44 50.03
CA ASN A 581 -27.07 14.83 50.58
C ASN A 581 -27.35 13.39 51.00
N LYS A 582 -26.52 12.46 50.53
CA LYS A 582 -26.17 11.24 51.27
C LYS A 582 -24.65 11.21 51.42
N GLU A 583 -24.23 11.52 52.63
CA GLU A 583 -22.89 11.28 53.13
C GLU A 583 -22.63 9.78 53.21
N GLU A 584 -21.53 9.34 52.59
CA GLU A 584 -20.69 8.28 53.13
C GLU A 584 -19.24 8.69 52.84
N ILE A 585 -18.45 8.71 53.90
CA ILE A 585 -17.06 9.16 53.95
C ILE A 585 -16.18 7.97 53.55
N THR A 586 -15.48 8.11 52.44
CA THR A 586 -14.29 7.35 52.05
C THR A 586 -13.52 8.29 51.13
N GLU A 587 -12.32 8.70 51.53
CA GLU A 587 -11.43 9.68 50.87
C GLU A 587 -11.80 9.96 49.40
N LYS A 588 -12.55 11.05 49.15
CA LYS A 588 -13.27 11.27 47.89
C LYS A 588 -12.44 12.14 46.95
N TYR A 589 -11.85 11.49 45.97
CA TYR A 589 -11.44 12.11 44.71
C TYR A 589 -12.69 12.49 43.89
N ASP A 590 -13.35 13.60 44.17
CA ASP A 590 -14.66 13.95 43.60
C ASP A 590 -14.63 14.95 42.44
N GLN A 591 -13.51 15.63 42.18
CA GLN A 591 -13.40 16.63 41.12
C GLN A 591 -12.22 16.40 40.17
N ILE A 592 -12.41 16.69 38.88
CA ILE A 592 -11.35 16.56 37.86
C ILE A 592 -10.87 17.94 37.43
N VAL A 593 -9.55 18.14 37.51
CA VAL A 593 -8.87 19.37 37.06
C VAL A 593 -7.99 19.10 35.85
N PHE A 594 -7.81 20.12 35.01
CA PHE A 594 -7.12 20.01 33.73
C PHE A 594 -5.88 20.91 33.67
N GLY A 595 -4.85 20.45 32.94
CA GLY A 595 -3.63 21.23 32.69
C GLY A 595 -2.62 21.20 33.84
N LYS A 596 -1.62 22.09 33.77
CA LYS A 596 -0.60 22.28 34.83
C LYS A 596 -1.06 23.24 35.93
N GLU A 597 -2.04 24.08 35.63
CA GLU A 597 -2.60 25.13 36.51
C GLU A 597 -3.88 24.67 37.21
N GLU A 598 -4.28 23.40 37.01
CA GLU A 598 -5.35 22.73 37.75
C GLU A 598 -6.72 23.41 37.62
N GLU A 599 -7.04 23.84 36.40
CA GLU A 599 -8.30 24.53 36.12
C GLU A 599 -9.51 23.59 36.13
N THR A 600 -10.62 24.09 36.67
CA THR A 600 -11.92 23.45 36.65
C THR A 600 -12.65 23.80 35.35
N LEU A 601 -12.71 22.87 34.40
CA LEU A 601 -13.40 23.04 33.12
C LEU A 601 -14.61 22.13 33.04
N ASP A 602 -15.65 22.51 32.30
CA ASP A 602 -16.81 21.64 32.07
C ASP A 602 -16.41 20.39 31.28
N TYR A 603 -16.72 19.21 31.84
CA TYR A 603 -16.38 17.93 31.24
C TYR A 603 -17.52 16.92 31.26
N LYS A 604 -17.41 15.90 30.40
CA LYS A 604 -18.28 14.72 30.39
C LYS A 604 -17.47 13.44 30.49
N ILE A 605 -17.97 12.48 31.25
CA ILE A 605 -17.37 11.15 31.37
C ILE A 605 -17.61 10.37 30.08
N SER A 606 -16.56 9.72 29.56
CA SER A 606 -16.68 8.91 28.34
C SER A 606 -17.35 7.56 28.61
N ALA A 607 -18.39 7.25 27.85
CA ALA A 607 -19.16 6.00 27.98
C ALA A 607 -18.35 4.73 27.63
N CYS A 608 -17.21 4.87 26.92
CA CYS A 608 -16.41 3.74 26.48
C CYS A 608 -15.51 3.14 27.56
N CYS A 609 -15.24 3.87 28.65
CA CYS A 609 -14.40 3.37 29.74
C CYS A 609 -14.86 3.77 31.14
N ASN A 610 -15.86 4.64 31.28
CA ASN A 610 -16.48 5.03 32.55
C ASN A 610 -15.44 5.25 33.69
N PRO A 611 -14.56 6.26 33.58
CA PRO A 611 -13.63 6.62 34.64
C PRO A 611 -14.32 6.89 35.97
N ILE A 612 -13.80 6.29 37.04
CA ILE A 612 -14.25 6.51 38.41
C ILE A 612 -13.20 7.33 39.19
N PRO A 613 -13.61 8.01 40.28
CA PRO A 613 -12.72 8.64 41.26
C PRO A 613 -11.44 7.84 41.54
N GLY A 614 -10.27 8.48 41.39
CA GLY A 614 -8.95 7.88 41.64
C GLY A 614 -8.29 7.19 40.44
N ASP A 615 -9.02 6.95 39.34
CA ASP A 615 -8.41 6.39 38.13
C ASP A 615 -7.42 7.36 37.47
N PRO A 616 -6.31 6.89 36.88
CA PRO A 616 -5.48 7.74 36.04
C PRO A 616 -6.22 8.10 34.75
N VAL A 617 -6.57 9.38 34.60
CA VAL A 617 -7.40 9.90 33.50
C VAL A 617 -6.67 10.89 32.60
N PHE A 618 -7.25 11.19 31.44
CA PHE A 618 -6.90 12.31 30.58
C PHE A 618 -8.16 12.92 29.95
N GLY A 619 -8.12 14.22 29.68
CA GLY A 619 -9.18 14.94 28.97
C GLY A 619 -8.92 14.93 27.47
N PHE A 620 -9.96 14.73 26.68
CA PHE A 620 -9.91 14.81 25.22
C PHE A 620 -10.91 15.86 24.74
N THR A 621 -10.41 16.89 24.06
CA THR A 621 -11.24 18.00 23.57
C THR A 621 -11.92 17.60 22.27
N THR A 622 -13.24 17.38 22.34
CA THR A 622 -14.05 17.04 21.15
C THR A 622 -14.51 18.30 20.42
N VAL A 623 -14.78 18.19 19.11
CA VAL A 623 -15.16 19.34 18.27
C VAL A 623 -16.53 19.92 18.63
N SER A 624 -17.43 19.10 19.18
CA SER A 624 -18.85 19.45 19.37
C SER A 624 -19.40 19.23 20.78
N GLU A 625 -18.75 18.42 21.62
CA GLU A 625 -19.31 17.99 22.91
C GLU A 625 -18.46 18.40 24.12
N GLY A 626 -17.49 19.31 23.91
CA GLY A 626 -16.57 19.77 24.96
C GLY A 626 -15.50 18.74 25.32
N ILE A 627 -14.98 18.81 26.55
CA ILE A 627 -13.93 17.93 27.05
C ILE A 627 -14.54 16.61 27.53
N LYS A 628 -14.06 15.49 26.99
CA LYS A 628 -14.42 14.13 27.44
C LYS A 628 -13.30 13.50 28.23
N VAL A 629 -13.62 12.92 29.37
CA VAL A 629 -12.62 12.27 30.24
C VAL A 629 -12.56 10.78 29.95
N HIS A 630 -11.35 10.28 29.71
CA HIS A 630 -11.05 8.87 29.46
C HIS A 630 -10.05 8.35 30.49
N LYS A 631 -10.12 7.06 30.84
CA LYS A 631 -9.03 6.37 31.56
C LYS A 631 -7.79 6.29 30.65
N LYS A 632 -6.58 6.37 31.21
CA LYS A 632 -5.33 6.21 30.43
C LYS A 632 -5.23 4.86 29.72
N ASN A 633 -5.87 3.81 30.25
CA ASN A 633 -5.92 2.47 29.67
C ASN A 633 -7.18 2.21 28.81
N CYS A 634 -7.93 3.25 28.43
CA CYS A 634 -9.11 3.09 27.58
C CYS A 634 -8.71 2.44 26.23
N PRO A 635 -9.54 1.55 25.64
CA PRO A 635 -9.28 0.96 24.32
C PRO A 635 -9.05 2.00 23.22
N ASN A 636 -9.70 3.16 23.35
CA ASN A 636 -9.57 4.27 22.41
C ASN A 636 -8.43 5.24 22.79
N ALA A 637 -7.79 5.09 23.95
CA ALA A 637 -6.74 6.01 24.42
C ALA A 637 -5.54 6.04 23.48
N LEU A 638 -5.11 4.88 23.00
CA LEU A 638 -3.93 4.77 22.14
C LEU A 638 -4.17 5.44 20.78
N GLN A 639 -5.38 5.29 20.22
CA GLN A 639 -5.79 5.95 18.98
C GLN A 639 -5.95 7.47 19.18
N LEU A 640 -6.56 7.91 20.28
CA LEU A 640 -6.74 9.33 20.59
C LEU A 640 -5.39 10.03 20.82
N GLN A 641 -4.47 9.39 21.57
CA GLN A 641 -3.12 9.90 21.84
C GLN A 641 -2.24 9.92 20.60
N SER A 642 -2.33 8.92 19.73
CA SER A 642 -1.50 8.85 18.53
C SER A 642 -1.94 9.85 17.45
N ASN A 643 -3.26 10.00 17.25
CA ASN A 643 -3.78 10.79 16.13
C ASN A 643 -4.11 12.25 16.51
N TYR A 644 -4.37 12.53 17.80
CA TYR A 644 -4.89 13.82 18.26
C TYR A 644 -4.21 14.32 19.55
N SER A 645 -2.90 14.11 19.68
CA SER A 645 -2.11 14.51 20.85
C SER A 645 -2.33 15.97 21.28
N TYR A 646 -2.47 16.89 20.31
CA TYR A 646 -2.70 18.32 20.57
C TYR A 646 -4.07 18.66 21.20
N ARG A 647 -5.02 17.72 21.20
CA ARG A 647 -6.36 17.88 21.83
C ARG A 647 -6.45 17.23 23.20
N ILE A 648 -5.35 16.68 23.70
CA ILE A 648 -5.30 15.94 24.96
C ILE A 648 -4.83 16.86 26.06
N LEU A 649 -5.66 16.95 27.09
CA LEU A 649 -5.38 17.68 28.30
C LEU A 649 -5.00 16.67 29.39
N LYS A 650 -3.93 16.95 30.11
CA LYS A 650 -3.65 16.22 31.35
C LYS A 650 -4.81 16.48 32.30
N ALA A 651 -5.36 15.41 32.86
CA ALA A 651 -6.43 15.47 33.83
C ALA A 651 -6.03 14.65 35.06
N LYS A 652 -6.41 15.12 36.23
CA LYS A 652 -6.23 14.39 37.48
C LYS A 652 -7.45 14.56 38.36
N TRP A 653 -7.72 13.56 39.18
CA TRP A 653 -8.70 13.71 40.24
C TRP A 653 -8.08 14.45 41.42
N ILE A 654 -8.83 15.35 42.00
CA ILE A 654 -8.52 16.06 43.24
C ILE A 654 -9.70 15.91 44.20
N ASP A 655 -9.44 16.14 45.48
CA ASP A 655 -10.46 16.26 46.52
C ASP A 655 -10.94 17.72 46.52
N SER A 656 -12.25 17.92 46.33
CA SER A 656 -12.87 19.26 46.29
C SER A 656 -12.84 20.00 47.64
N THR A 657 -12.35 19.36 48.70
CA THR A 657 -12.20 19.95 50.03
C THR A 657 -10.84 20.59 50.32
N GLN A 658 -9.87 20.53 49.37
CA GLN A 658 -8.56 21.19 49.47
C GLN A 658 -8.49 22.59 48.84
#